data_AF-A0A6P6ED26-F1
#
_entry.id   AF-A0A6P6ED26-F1
#
_cell.length_a   1.000
_cell.length_b   1.000
_cell.length_c   1.000
_cell.angle_alpha   90.00
_cell.angle_beta   90.00
_cell.angle_gamma   90.00
#
_symmetry.space_group_name_H-M   'P 1'
#
loop_
_entity.id
_entity.type
_entity.pdbx_description
1 polymer ?
#
loop_
_entity_poly.entity_id
_entity_poly.type
_entity_poly.pdbx_seq_one_letter_code
_entity_poly.pdbx_strand_id
1 'polypeptide(L)'
;MDRMASSMKQVPNPLPKVLSRRGVGAGLEAAERESFERTQTVSINKAINTQEVAVKEKHARTCILGTHHEKGAQTFWSVVNRLPLSSNAMLCWKFCHVFHKLLRDGHPNVLKDSLRYKNELSDMSRMWGHLSEGYGQLCSIYLKLLRTKMEYHTKNPRFPGNLQMSDRQLDEAGESDVNNFFQLTVEMFDYLECELNLFQTVFNSLDMSRSVSVTTAGQCRLAPLIQVILDCSHLYDYTVKLLFKLHSCLPADTLQGHRDRFMEQFTKLKDLFLRSSNLQYFKRLIQIPQLPENPPNFLRASALSEHISPVVVIPVEASSPDSEPVLEKDDLMDMDASQQNLFDNKFDDIFGSSFSSDPFNFNSQNGVNKDEKDHLIERLYREISALRAQLESVKTESQRAMLQLKGRVSELEAELAEQQHLGRQAADDCEFLRAELDELKKQREDTEKAQRSLTEIERKAQANEQRYSKLKEKYSELVQNHADLLRKNAEVTKQVSMARQAQADLEREKKELQDSFERISDQAQRKTQEQQEVLESLKQELATSRQELQLLHGNLETSAQTEAKCTAQVTELEKERDSLTSMVAGREEELLALREQLECSQLQLASAQESMCQLAKDQRKALLLRSRKVVERMVQEALSQLEEPTLISCAGSTEHLLAKVKSVSSCIEQLEKSRSQHLACPEEISDLLHSVMLLGHLTSDTIAHGSSTSLRAPPERADSLTEACKEYGRETLAYLASLEEEAPLENTDSTAIRSCLSRIKAIGEELLPRGLDIKQEELGDLVDKEMTATSAAIEAATARIEEMLSKSRAGDTGVKLEVNERILGSCTSLMQAIQVLIVASKDLQREIVESGRGTASPKEFYAKNSRWTEGLISASKAVGWGATIMVDAADLVVQGRGKFEELLVCSHEIAASTAQLVAASKVKADKDSPNLARLQQASRGVNQATAGVVASTISGKSQIEETDHMDFSSMTLTQIKRQEMDSQVRVLELENELQKERQKLGELRKKHYELAGVAEGWEEGAAPPTLQEAVPEKD
;
A
#
# COMPACT_ATOMS: atom_id res chain seq x y z
N MET A 1 21.71 -38.75 -56.77
CA MET A 1 21.00 -37.50 -57.09
C MET A 1 20.12 -37.14 -55.90
N ASP A 2 20.32 -36.04 -55.19
CA ASP A 2 21.52 -35.22 -55.05
C ASP A 2 21.50 -34.50 -53.68
N ARG A 3 22.69 -34.38 -53.09
CA ARG A 3 23.24 -33.27 -52.25
C ARG A 3 22.31 -32.40 -51.38
N MET A 4 22.71 -32.01 -50.16
CA MET A 4 23.89 -32.36 -49.34
C MET A 4 23.67 -31.91 -47.90
N ALA A 5 24.30 -32.59 -46.94
CA ALA A 5 24.36 -32.19 -45.53
C ALA A 5 25.80 -31.81 -45.12
N SER A 6 25.93 -31.23 -43.92
CA SER A 6 27.17 -31.03 -43.13
C SER A 6 28.02 -29.78 -43.44
N SER A 7 28.30 -28.96 -42.41
CA SER A 7 29.54 -29.13 -41.63
C SER A 7 29.60 -28.27 -40.35
N MET A 8 30.35 -28.74 -39.35
CA MET A 8 30.55 -28.14 -38.03
C MET A 8 31.88 -27.37 -37.93
N LYS A 9 31.96 -26.37 -37.03
CA LYS A 9 33.18 -26.00 -36.28
C LYS A 9 32.76 -25.67 -34.84
N GLN A 10 32.95 -26.58 -33.89
CA GLN A 10 34.13 -26.66 -33.00
C GLN A 10 34.42 -25.37 -32.21
N VAL A 11 34.12 -25.42 -30.91
CA VAL A 11 34.62 -24.52 -29.85
C VAL A 11 35.51 -25.37 -28.92
N PRO A 12 36.64 -24.85 -28.38
CA PRO A 12 37.67 -25.71 -27.79
C PRO A 12 37.37 -26.18 -26.37
N ASN A 13 37.81 -27.40 -26.07
CA ASN A 13 37.79 -28.01 -24.75
C ASN A 13 39.01 -27.55 -23.91
N PRO A 14 38.85 -27.00 -22.69
CA PRO A 14 39.96 -26.84 -21.75
C PRO A 14 40.18 -28.13 -20.95
N LEU A 15 41.42 -28.62 -20.93
CA LEU A 15 41.84 -29.83 -20.21
C LEU A 15 41.68 -29.71 -18.67
N PRO A 16 41.49 -30.83 -17.96
CA PRO A 16 41.29 -30.83 -16.51
C PRO A 16 42.58 -30.47 -15.76
N LYS A 17 42.47 -29.59 -14.76
CA LYS A 17 43.56 -29.31 -13.82
C LYS A 17 43.20 -29.69 -12.38
N VAL A 18 43.73 -30.83 -11.99
CA VAL A 18 44.31 -31.15 -10.68
C VAL A 18 43.42 -30.94 -9.45
N LEU A 19 43.05 -32.07 -8.83
CA LEU A 19 42.67 -32.18 -7.43
C LEU A 19 43.73 -31.52 -6.53
N SER A 20 43.49 -30.30 -6.07
CA SER A 20 44.19 -29.76 -4.90
C SER A 20 43.44 -30.21 -3.64
N ARG A 21 44.18 -30.69 -2.64
CA ARG A 21 43.63 -31.22 -1.37
C ARG A 21 42.72 -30.19 -0.72
N ARG A 22 41.42 -30.45 -0.68
CA ARG A 22 40.46 -29.63 0.06
C ARG A 22 40.65 -29.90 1.56
N GLY A 23 41.22 -28.94 2.28
CA GLY A 23 41.32 -29.00 3.73
C GLY A 23 39.94 -28.98 4.39
N VAL A 24 39.88 -29.45 5.64
CA VAL A 24 38.66 -29.73 6.41
C VAL A 24 37.77 -28.48 6.66
N GLY A 25 38.25 -27.26 6.38
CA GLY A 25 37.48 -26.02 6.56
C GLY A 25 36.42 -25.71 5.50
N ALA A 26 36.47 -26.32 4.30
CA ALA A 26 35.65 -25.87 3.17
C ALA A 26 34.17 -26.28 3.20
N GLY A 27 33.72 -26.97 4.25
CA GLY A 27 32.31 -27.28 4.50
C GLY A 27 31.56 -26.12 5.17
N LEU A 28 32.21 -25.38 6.07
CA LEU A 28 31.60 -24.25 6.77
C LEU A 28 31.28 -23.10 5.81
N GLU A 29 32.26 -22.65 5.02
CA GLU A 29 32.09 -21.56 4.06
C GLU A 29 30.99 -21.85 3.02
N ALA A 30 30.81 -23.14 2.65
CA ALA A 30 29.74 -23.56 1.74
C ALA A 30 28.36 -23.47 2.41
N ALA A 31 28.23 -23.93 3.66
CA ALA A 31 26.99 -23.85 4.43
C ALA A 31 26.62 -22.40 4.79
N GLU A 32 27.59 -21.55 5.14
CA GLU A 32 27.40 -20.12 5.38
C GLU A 32 26.93 -19.40 4.11
N ARG A 33 27.54 -19.71 2.96
CA ARG A 33 27.11 -19.17 1.66
C ARG A 33 25.68 -19.59 1.31
N GLU A 34 25.34 -20.87 1.49
CA GLU A 34 23.98 -21.36 1.21
C GLU A 34 22.95 -20.74 2.16
N SER A 35 23.29 -20.59 3.45
CA SER A 35 22.46 -19.89 4.45
C SER A 35 22.22 -18.42 4.09
N PHE A 36 23.26 -17.73 3.62
CA PHE A 36 23.16 -16.37 3.09
C PHE A 36 22.25 -16.30 1.85
N GLU A 37 22.47 -17.17 0.86
CA GLU A 37 21.67 -17.22 -0.37
C GLU A 37 20.19 -17.52 -0.09
N ARG A 38 19.89 -18.42 0.86
CA ARG A 38 18.51 -18.65 1.36
C ARG A 38 17.93 -17.41 2.04
N THR A 39 18.69 -16.75 2.93
CA THR A 39 18.24 -15.56 3.68
C THR A 39 17.96 -14.36 2.75
N GLN A 40 18.80 -14.17 1.73
CA GLN A 40 18.57 -13.20 0.66
C GLN A 40 17.34 -13.56 -0.16
N THR A 41 17.20 -14.80 -0.60
CA THR A 41 16.03 -15.26 -1.38
C THR A 41 14.72 -14.99 -0.64
N VAL A 42 14.66 -15.31 0.67
CA VAL A 42 13.49 -15.02 1.52
C VAL A 42 13.24 -13.52 1.65
N SER A 43 14.28 -12.69 1.74
CA SER A 43 14.14 -11.24 1.85
C SER A 43 13.67 -10.59 0.55
N ILE A 44 14.22 -11.02 -0.60
CA ILE A 44 13.83 -10.57 -1.94
C ILE A 44 12.37 -10.93 -2.19
N ASN A 45 11.97 -12.19 -1.96
CA ASN A 45 10.58 -12.62 -2.15
C ASN A 45 9.59 -11.94 -1.17
N LYS A 46 10.04 -11.56 0.03
CA LYS A 46 9.20 -10.77 0.98
C LYS A 46 9.13 -9.29 0.62
N ALA A 47 10.13 -8.73 -0.06
CA ALA A 47 10.11 -7.35 -0.57
C ALA A 47 9.32 -7.22 -1.89
N ILE A 48 9.57 -8.13 -2.83
CA ILE A 48 8.96 -8.19 -4.17
C ILE A 48 7.87 -9.27 -4.15
N ASN A 49 6.70 -8.91 -3.63
CA ASN A 49 5.53 -9.78 -3.50
C ASN A 49 4.28 -9.19 -4.17
N THR A 50 3.25 -10.02 -4.37
CA THR A 50 2.00 -9.67 -5.08
C THR A 50 0.98 -8.86 -4.27
N GLN A 51 1.23 -8.57 -2.99
CA GLN A 51 0.28 -7.84 -2.13
C GLN A 51 0.37 -6.33 -2.39
N GLU A 52 -0.75 -5.60 -2.52
CA GLU A 52 -0.74 -4.14 -2.71
C GLU A 52 -0.47 -3.38 -1.38
N VAL A 53 0.75 -3.54 -0.88
CA VAL A 53 1.28 -2.91 0.35
C VAL A 53 2.70 -2.41 0.12
N ALA A 54 3.06 -1.31 0.78
CA ALA A 54 4.42 -0.75 0.70
C ALA A 54 5.51 -1.80 1.00
N VAL A 55 6.66 -1.65 0.34
CA VAL A 55 7.82 -2.55 0.55
C VAL A 55 8.30 -2.40 1.99
N LYS A 56 8.36 -3.50 2.74
CA LYS A 56 8.79 -3.48 4.14
C LYS A 56 10.29 -3.18 4.22
N GLU A 57 10.66 -2.04 4.80
CA GLU A 57 12.04 -1.54 4.85
C GLU A 57 13.04 -2.57 5.39
N LYS A 58 12.67 -3.37 6.40
CA LYS A 58 13.55 -4.44 6.91
C LYS A 58 14.03 -5.41 5.81
N HIS A 59 13.19 -5.73 4.83
CA HIS A 59 13.56 -6.65 3.75
C HIS A 59 14.34 -5.94 2.65
N ALA A 60 14.00 -4.69 2.31
CA ALA A 60 14.78 -3.86 1.40
C ALA A 60 16.21 -3.63 1.94
N ARG A 61 16.35 -3.31 3.23
CA ARG A 61 17.62 -3.18 3.94
C ARG A 61 18.44 -4.47 3.92
N THR A 62 17.82 -5.65 4.14
CA THR A 62 18.53 -6.92 3.99
C THR A 62 19.02 -7.16 2.57
N CYS A 63 18.26 -6.76 1.54
CA CYS A 63 18.71 -6.85 0.15
C CYS A 63 19.93 -5.93 -0.10
N ILE A 64 19.88 -4.68 0.35
CA ILE A 64 21.01 -3.72 0.25
C ILE A 64 22.26 -4.28 0.94
N LEU A 65 22.14 -4.70 2.20
CA LEU A 65 23.25 -5.30 2.97
C LEU A 65 23.78 -6.58 2.31
N GLY A 66 22.89 -7.35 1.65
CA GLY A 66 23.25 -8.49 0.81
C GLY A 66 24.23 -8.13 -0.28
N THR A 67 23.97 -7.04 -1.02
CA THR A 67 24.87 -6.61 -2.10
C THR A 67 26.27 -6.23 -1.62
N HIS A 68 26.38 -5.66 -0.41
CA HIS A 68 27.67 -5.36 0.22
C HIS A 68 28.39 -6.62 0.71
N HIS A 69 27.66 -7.61 1.22
CA HIS A 69 28.21 -8.91 1.63
C HIS A 69 28.75 -9.71 0.44
N GLU A 70 28.00 -9.80 -0.68
CA GLU A 70 28.45 -10.52 -1.89
C GLU A 70 29.29 -9.67 -2.85
N LYS A 71 29.49 -8.38 -2.55
CA LYS A 71 30.21 -7.38 -3.39
C LYS A 71 29.65 -7.23 -4.81
N GLY A 72 28.34 -7.40 -4.98
CA GLY A 72 27.65 -7.44 -6.28
C GLY A 72 26.13 -7.54 -6.13
N ALA A 73 25.44 -7.93 -7.20
CA ALA A 73 23.99 -8.18 -7.23
C ALA A 73 23.64 -9.58 -7.75
N GLN A 74 24.54 -10.54 -7.62
CA GLN A 74 24.39 -11.89 -8.20
C GLN A 74 23.22 -12.65 -7.61
N THR A 75 23.07 -12.66 -6.28
CA THR A 75 21.94 -13.34 -5.62
C THR A 75 20.63 -12.62 -5.92
N PHE A 76 20.64 -11.28 -5.93
CA PHE A 76 19.46 -10.47 -6.30
C PHE A 76 18.92 -10.86 -7.68
N TRP A 77 19.75 -10.82 -8.72
CA TRP A 77 19.33 -11.17 -10.07
C TRP A 77 19.00 -12.67 -10.25
N SER A 78 19.69 -13.57 -9.54
CA SER A 78 19.39 -15.02 -9.55
C SER A 78 17.96 -15.34 -9.08
N VAL A 79 17.45 -14.56 -8.12
CA VAL A 79 16.08 -14.69 -7.60
C VAL A 79 15.09 -13.91 -8.46
N VAL A 80 15.40 -12.66 -8.79
CA VAL A 80 14.53 -11.77 -9.58
C VAL A 80 14.19 -12.34 -10.95
N ASN A 81 15.14 -13.00 -11.63
CA ASN A 81 14.89 -13.61 -12.95
C ASN A 81 13.94 -14.83 -12.90
N ARG A 82 13.56 -15.30 -11.71
CA ARG A 82 12.55 -16.35 -11.50
C ARG A 82 11.16 -15.76 -11.18
N LEU A 83 11.08 -14.45 -10.95
CA LEU A 83 9.81 -13.76 -10.67
C LEU A 83 9.12 -13.39 -11.99
N PRO A 84 7.79 -13.55 -12.11
CA PRO A 84 7.03 -13.23 -13.32
C PRO A 84 6.79 -11.72 -13.47
N LEU A 85 7.87 -10.92 -13.58
CA LEU A 85 7.84 -9.46 -13.66
C LEU A 85 7.17 -8.91 -14.93
N SER A 86 7.09 -9.70 -16.00
CA SER A 86 6.47 -9.33 -17.28
C SER A 86 4.95 -9.56 -17.31
N SER A 87 4.41 -10.41 -16.43
CA SER A 87 2.97 -10.69 -16.36
C SER A 87 2.29 -10.15 -15.09
N ASN A 88 3.06 -9.79 -14.06
CA ASN A 88 2.52 -9.23 -12.82
C ASN A 88 3.05 -7.81 -12.56
N ALA A 89 2.18 -6.81 -12.78
CA ALA A 89 2.52 -5.40 -12.62
C ALA A 89 2.89 -5.03 -11.17
N MET A 90 2.31 -5.69 -10.16
CA MET A 90 2.62 -5.44 -8.74
C MET A 90 4.04 -5.90 -8.41
N LEU A 91 4.44 -7.09 -8.88
CA LEU A 91 5.82 -7.56 -8.75
C LEU A 91 6.78 -6.64 -9.49
N CYS A 92 6.45 -6.21 -10.71
CA CYS A 92 7.26 -5.27 -11.47
C CYS A 92 7.45 -3.93 -10.73
N TRP A 93 6.39 -3.37 -10.16
CA TRP A 93 6.43 -2.12 -9.39
C TRP A 93 7.33 -2.22 -8.16
N LYS A 94 7.18 -3.29 -7.36
CA LYS A 94 8.04 -3.53 -6.20
C LYS A 94 9.47 -3.87 -6.57
N PHE A 95 9.69 -4.60 -7.67
CA PHE A 95 11.01 -4.81 -8.23
C PHE A 95 11.66 -3.46 -8.58
N CYS A 96 10.96 -2.57 -9.28
CA CYS A 96 11.49 -1.25 -9.63
C CYS A 96 11.89 -0.46 -8.37
N HIS A 97 11.06 -0.46 -7.33
CA HIS A 97 11.39 0.20 -6.06
C HIS A 97 12.61 -0.41 -5.35
N VAL A 98 12.65 -1.74 -5.18
CA VAL A 98 13.77 -2.42 -4.52
C VAL A 98 15.05 -2.24 -5.33
N PHE A 99 14.97 -2.33 -6.66
CA PHE A 99 16.12 -2.12 -7.54
C PHE A 99 16.59 -0.66 -7.55
N HIS A 100 15.68 0.32 -7.42
CA HIS A 100 16.07 1.73 -7.22
C HIS A 100 16.90 1.90 -5.94
N LYS A 101 16.41 1.38 -4.81
CA LYS A 101 17.15 1.37 -3.53
C LYS A 101 18.51 0.67 -3.65
N LEU A 102 18.60 -0.43 -4.39
CA LEU A 102 19.87 -1.14 -4.64
C LEU A 102 20.84 -0.33 -5.53
N LEU A 103 20.34 0.40 -6.52
CA LEU A 103 21.16 1.33 -7.32
C LEU A 103 21.60 2.56 -6.51
N ARG A 104 20.83 2.96 -5.50
CA ARG A 104 21.12 4.12 -4.64
C ARG A 104 22.15 3.80 -3.55
N ASP A 105 21.86 2.77 -2.73
CA ASP A 105 22.57 2.49 -1.47
C ASP A 105 23.30 1.13 -1.46
N GLY A 106 23.20 0.34 -2.53
CA GLY A 106 23.87 -0.95 -2.67
C GLY A 106 25.38 -0.84 -2.97
N HIS A 107 26.04 -1.99 -3.07
CA HIS A 107 27.46 -2.04 -3.39
C HIS A 107 27.76 -1.47 -4.80
N PRO A 108 28.87 -0.73 -5.03
CA PRO A 108 29.14 -0.10 -6.34
C PRO A 108 29.16 -1.04 -7.57
N ASN A 109 29.39 -2.34 -7.37
CA ASN A 109 29.28 -3.32 -8.46
C ASN A 109 27.84 -3.68 -8.85
N VAL A 110 26.82 -3.34 -8.06
CA VAL A 110 25.39 -3.57 -8.39
C VAL A 110 25.08 -2.99 -9.77
N LEU A 111 25.55 -1.78 -10.08
CA LEU A 111 25.40 -1.17 -11.40
C LEU A 111 26.02 -2.04 -12.50
N LYS A 112 27.29 -2.46 -12.33
CA LYS A 112 28.04 -3.25 -13.31
C LYS A 112 27.40 -4.61 -13.57
N ASP A 113 27.00 -5.31 -12.50
CA ASP A 113 26.31 -6.61 -12.60
C ASP A 113 24.95 -6.48 -13.29
N SER A 114 24.29 -5.34 -13.13
CA SER A 114 22.95 -5.08 -13.69
C SER A 114 22.96 -4.69 -15.16
N LEU A 115 24.06 -4.17 -15.70
CA LEU A 115 24.15 -3.71 -17.11
C LEU A 115 23.77 -4.79 -18.12
N ARG A 116 23.99 -6.08 -17.81
CA ARG A 116 23.60 -7.20 -18.67
C ARG A 116 22.08 -7.34 -18.87
N TYR A 117 21.27 -6.84 -17.93
CA TYR A 117 19.80 -6.87 -17.98
C TYR A 117 19.19 -5.62 -18.61
N LYS A 118 20.01 -4.64 -19.03
CA LYS A 118 19.53 -3.35 -19.59
C LYS A 118 18.53 -3.52 -20.75
N ASN A 119 18.75 -4.50 -21.62
CA ASN A 119 17.87 -4.76 -22.77
C ASN A 119 16.53 -5.35 -22.30
N GLU A 120 16.55 -6.30 -21.37
CA GLU A 120 15.33 -6.91 -20.79
C GLU A 120 14.47 -5.86 -20.06
N LEU A 121 15.09 -4.95 -19.30
CA LEU A 121 14.40 -3.80 -18.68
C LEU A 121 13.79 -2.86 -19.73
N SER A 122 14.44 -2.69 -20.88
CA SER A 122 13.92 -1.88 -21.99
C SER A 122 12.73 -2.55 -22.69
N ASP A 123 12.78 -3.86 -22.92
CA ASP A 123 11.67 -4.62 -23.50
C ASP A 123 10.48 -4.70 -22.55
N MET A 124 10.72 -4.88 -21.26
CA MET A 124 9.70 -4.85 -20.21
C MET A 124 9.06 -3.44 -20.08
N SER A 125 9.86 -2.37 -20.17
CA SER A 125 9.35 -0.98 -20.20
C SER A 125 8.42 -0.76 -21.40
N ARG A 126 8.80 -1.24 -22.59
CA ARG A 126 7.99 -1.16 -23.81
C ARG A 126 6.70 -1.98 -23.71
N MET A 127 6.78 -3.21 -23.17
CA MET A 127 5.63 -4.10 -22.96
C MET A 127 4.58 -3.46 -22.04
N TRP A 128 4.99 -2.99 -20.87
CA TRP A 128 4.10 -2.30 -19.93
C TRP A 128 3.55 -0.97 -20.48
N GLY A 129 4.27 -0.32 -21.40
CA GLY A 129 3.84 0.93 -22.04
C GLY A 129 2.62 0.79 -22.96
N HIS A 130 2.22 -0.43 -23.32
CA HIS A 130 0.97 -0.69 -24.05
C HIS A 130 -0.27 -0.73 -23.13
N LEU A 131 -0.09 -0.75 -21.80
CA LEU A 131 -1.17 -0.78 -20.82
C LEU A 131 -1.33 0.61 -20.20
N SER A 132 -2.34 1.35 -20.66
CA SER A 132 -2.61 2.75 -20.29
C SER A 132 -3.24 2.95 -18.90
N GLU A 133 -3.50 1.88 -18.15
CA GLU A 133 -4.22 1.93 -16.88
C GLU A 133 -3.51 1.14 -15.76
N GLY A 134 -3.73 1.57 -14.52
CA GLY A 134 -3.18 0.95 -13.32
C GLY A 134 -1.65 0.95 -13.25
N TYR A 135 -1.09 -0.09 -12.64
CA TYR A 135 0.36 -0.22 -12.46
C TYR A 135 1.15 -0.40 -13.77
N GLY A 136 0.52 -0.70 -14.91
CA GLY A 136 1.21 -0.90 -16.18
C GLY A 136 1.97 0.35 -16.62
N GLN A 137 1.27 1.48 -16.76
CA GLN A 137 1.87 2.76 -17.09
C GLN A 137 2.95 3.18 -16.07
N LEU A 138 2.69 2.97 -14.77
CA LEU A 138 3.64 3.28 -13.69
C LEU A 138 4.95 2.47 -13.84
N CYS A 139 4.86 1.16 -14.06
CA CYS A 139 6.00 0.28 -14.30
C CYS A 139 6.77 0.66 -15.57
N SER A 140 6.08 1.01 -16.67
CA SER A 140 6.73 1.43 -17.92
C SER A 140 7.66 2.64 -17.70
N ILE A 141 7.16 3.66 -17.00
CA ILE A 141 7.88 4.90 -16.72
C ILE A 141 8.99 4.66 -15.68
N TYR A 142 8.75 3.83 -14.65
CA TYR A 142 9.78 3.54 -13.66
C TYR A 142 10.93 2.71 -14.27
N LEU A 143 10.66 1.73 -15.13
CA LEU A 143 11.70 1.01 -15.86
C LEU A 143 12.49 1.95 -16.81
N LYS A 144 11.84 2.95 -17.40
CA LYS A 144 12.53 4.01 -18.18
C LYS A 144 13.47 4.82 -17.27
N LEU A 145 13.01 5.27 -16.10
CA LEU A 145 13.81 5.98 -15.11
C LEU A 145 15.04 5.17 -14.68
N LEU A 146 14.85 3.91 -14.30
CA LEU A 146 15.93 3.03 -13.84
C LEU A 146 17.00 2.83 -14.92
N ARG A 147 16.59 2.72 -16.19
CA ARG A 147 17.52 2.69 -17.32
C ARG A 147 18.27 4.01 -17.47
N THR A 148 17.61 5.16 -17.33
CA THR A 148 18.26 6.48 -17.35
C THR A 148 19.29 6.62 -16.21
N LYS A 149 18.93 6.23 -14.98
CA LYS A 149 19.86 6.21 -13.83
C LYS A 149 21.08 5.33 -14.11
N MET A 150 20.87 4.11 -14.61
CA MET A 150 21.97 3.20 -14.98
C MET A 150 22.87 3.78 -16.08
N GLU A 151 22.29 4.42 -17.11
CA GLU A 151 23.05 5.08 -18.18
C GLU A 151 23.86 6.27 -17.66
N TYR A 152 23.24 7.12 -16.81
CA TYR A 152 23.88 8.26 -16.18
C TYR A 152 25.13 7.85 -15.38
N HIS A 153 25.01 6.89 -14.46
CA HIS A 153 26.17 6.43 -13.67
C HIS A 153 27.19 5.61 -14.48
N THR A 154 26.81 5.04 -15.63
CA THR A 154 27.75 4.36 -16.54
C THR A 154 28.63 5.37 -17.29
N LYS A 155 28.04 6.49 -17.72
CA LYS A 155 28.77 7.61 -18.34
C LYS A 155 29.58 8.41 -17.31
N ASN A 156 29.02 8.60 -16.11
CA ASN A 156 29.55 9.46 -15.06
C ASN A 156 29.96 8.64 -13.82
N PRO A 157 30.96 7.74 -13.89
CA PRO A 157 31.30 6.78 -12.84
C PRO A 157 31.87 7.42 -11.56
N ARG A 158 32.14 8.73 -11.57
CA ARG A 158 32.52 9.52 -10.38
C ARG A 158 31.32 9.82 -9.46
N PHE A 159 30.09 9.72 -9.97
CA PHE A 159 28.87 9.96 -9.18
C PHE A 159 28.45 8.69 -8.42
N PRO A 160 28.40 8.70 -7.08
CA PRO A 160 27.87 7.58 -6.31
C PRO A 160 26.35 7.43 -6.56
N GLY A 161 25.81 6.22 -6.34
CA GLY A 161 24.41 5.90 -6.63
C GLY A 161 23.37 6.75 -5.88
N ASN A 162 23.74 7.23 -4.68
CA ASN A 162 22.95 8.13 -3.85
C ASN A 162 23.13 9.63 -4.19
N LEU A 163 23.93 9.92 -5.22
CA LEU A 163 24.29 11.26 -5.71
C LEU A 163 24.98 12.16 -4.69
N GLN A 164 25.36 11.69 -3.49
CA GLN A 164 25.99 12.55 -2.48
C GLN A 164 27.46 12.85 -2.82
N MET A 165 27.76 14.10 -3.14
CA MET A 165 29.12 14.60 -3.34
C MET A 165 29.29 16.05 -2.86
N SER A 166 30.53 16.40 -2.51
CA SER A 166 30.93 17.78 -2.21
C SER A 166 31.10 18.62 -3.48
N ASP A 167 30.99 19.94 -3.36
CA ASP A 167 31.14 20.88 -4.49
C ASP A 167 32.49 20.73 -5.21
N ARG A 168 33.55 20.43 -4.45
CA ARG A 168 34.86 20.11 -5.01
C ARG A 168 34.84 18.86 -5.90
N GLN A 169 34.12 17.81 -5.50
CA GLN A 169 34.02 16.58 -6.28
C GLN A 169 33.15 16.77 -7.54
N LEU A 170 32.10 17.61 -7.46
CA LEU A 170 31.31 18.03 -8.61
C LEU A 170 32.18 18.79 -9.63
N ASP A 171 33.01 19.70 -9.14
CA ASP A 171 33.97 20.46 -9.95
C ASP A 171 35.04 19.58 -10.59
N GLU A 172 35.60 18.63 -9.83
CA GLU A 172 36.54 17.63 -10.33
C GLU A 172 35.88 16.69 -11.37
N ALA A 173 34.57 16.42 -11.26
CA ALA A 173 33.85 15.51 -12.15
C ALA A 173 33.64 16.05 -13.57
N GLY A 174 33.53 17.37 -13.75
CA GLY A 174 33.56 17.99 -15.09
C GLY A 174 34.98 18.24 -15.63
N GLU A 175 36.03 17.81 -14.91
CA GLU A 175 37.44 17.83 -15.36
C GLU A 175 37.98 19.22 -15.76
N SER A 176 37.34 20.29 -15.28
CA SER A 176 37.58 21.69 -15.71
C SER A 176 37.30 21.97 -17.21
N ASP A 177 36.64 21.07 -17.95
CA ASP A 177 36.25 21.27 -19.35
C ASP A 177 34.80 21.75 -19.45
N VAL A 178 34.59 22.87 -20.15
CA VAL A 178 33.26 23.46 -20.40
C VAL A 178 32.33 22.49 -21.15
N ASN A 179 32.87 21.68 -22.06
CA ASN A 179 32.09 20.68 -22.79
C ASN A 179 31.59 19.56 -21.86
N ASN A 180 32.42 19.14 -20.90
CA ASN A 180 32.05 18.15 -19.91
C ASN A 180 30.99 18.70 -18.95
N PHE A 181 31.13 19.94 -18.46
CA PHE A 181 30.08 20.57 -17.65
C PHE A 181 28.77 20.74 -18.44
N PHE A 182 28.83 21.07 -19.74
CA PHE A 182 27.66 21.21 -20.60
C PHE A 182 26.94 19.87 -20.77
N GLN A 183 27.67 18.82 -21.16
CA GLN A 183 27.12 17.47 -21.33
C GLN A 183 26.56 16.92 -20.02
N LEU A 184 27.29 17.09 -18.90
CA LEU A 184 26.85 16.68 -17.57
C LEU A 184 25.54 17.37 -17.15
N THR A 185 25.38 18.66 -17.46
CA THR A 185 24.16 19.41 -17.16
C THR A 185 22.97 18.90 -17.99
N VAL A 186 23.17 18.61 -19.28
CA VAL A 186 22.14 18.00 -20.14
C VAL A 186 21.73 16.61 -19.60
N GLU A 187 22.69 15.79 -19.19
CA GLU A 187 22.41 14.45 -18.65
C GLU A 187 21.71 14.48 -17.29
N MET A 188 22.04 15.46 -16.44
CA MET A 188 21.29 15.72 -15.20
C MET A 188 19.86 16.19 -15.49
N PHE A 189 19.63 17.04 -16.50
CA PHE A 189 18.27 17.42 -16.90
C PHE A 189 17.47 16.24 -17.44
N ASP A 190 18.05 15.37 -18.26
CA ASP A 190 17.37 14.18 -18.79
C ASP A 190 17.00 13.19 -17.69
N TYR A 191 17.84 13.10 -16.65
CA TYR A 191 17.59 12.29 -15.47
C TYR A 191 16.50 12.91 -14.58
N LEU A 192 16.62 14.20 -14.22
CA LEU A 192 15.62 14.93 -13.43
C LEU A 192 14.25 14.94 -14.12
N GLU A 193 14.20 15.02 -15.45
CA GLU A 193 12.97 14.91 -16.23
C GLU A 193 12.31 13.52 -16.09
N CYS A 194 13.09 12.44 -16.03
CA CYS A 194 12.55 11.10 -15.80
C CYS A 194 11.99 10.95 -14.37
N GLU A 195 12.66 11.53 -13.37
CA GLU A 195 12.20 11.54 -11.98
C GLU A 195 10.86 12.31 -11.83
N LEU A 196 10.80 13.53 -12.39
CA LEU A 196 9.60 14.36 -12.41
C LEU A 196 8.41 13.69 -13.14
N ASN A 197 8.67 13.02 -14.26
CA ASN A 197 7.64 12.29 -15.01
C ASN A 197 7.09 11.07 -14.24
N LEU A 198 7.95 10.36 -13.49
CA LEU A 198 7.48 9.27 -12.61
C LEU A 198 6.60 9.82 -11.50
N PHE A 199 7.04 10.89 -10.82
CA PHE A 199 6.24 11.57 -9.80
C PHE A 199 4.87 11.98 -10.31
N GLN A 200 4.83 12.71 -11.43
CA GLN A 200 3.57 13.24 -11.98
C GLN A 200 2.62 12.11 -12.38
N THR A 201 3.12 11.01 -12.94
CA THR A 201 2.27 9.87 -13.32
C THR A 201 1.77 9.10 -12.10
N VAL A 202 2.59 8.92 -11.06
CA VAL A 202 2.13 8.34 -9.79
C VAL A 202 1.04 9.20 -9.17
N PHE A 203 1.22 10.51 -9.08
CA PHE A 203 0.21 11.41 -8.53
C PHE A 203 -1.07 11.44 -9.37
N ASN A 204 -0.99 11.43 -10.70
CA ASN A 204 -2.16 11.34 -11.57
C ASN A 204 -2.90 9.98 -11.47
N SER A 205 -2.25 8.93 -10.93
CA SER A 205 -2.85 7.61 -10.68
C SER A 205 -3.52 7.46 -9.30
N LEU A 206 -3.50 8.53 -8.49
CA LEU A 206 -4.13 8.59 -7.18
C LEU A 206 -5.37 9.49 -7.24
N ASP A 207 -6.44 9.07 -6.57
CA ASP A 207 -7.55 9.97 -6.27
C ASP A 207 -7.08 11.01 -5.25
N MET A 208 -7.46 12.28 -5.40
CA MET A 208 -6.89 13.40 -4.64
C MET A 208 -7.53 13.62 -3.26
N SER A 209 -8.37 12.69 -2.80
CA SER A 209 -8.91 12.70 -1.43
C SER A 209 -7.79 12.49 -0.39
N ARG A 210 -7.81 13.29 0.69
CA ARG A 210 -6.73 13.33 1.71
C ARG A 210 -6.45 11.97 2.39
N SER A 211 -7.41 11.04 2.37
CA SER A 211 -7.32 9.70 2.96
C SER A 211 -6.39 8.74 2.21
N VAL A 212 -6.10 8.97 0.92
CA VAL A 212 -5.33 8.00 0.10
C VAL A 212 -3.92 7.77 0.64
N SER A 213 -3.28 8.79 1.22
CA SER A 213 -1.94 8.66 1.85
C SER A 213 -1.91 7.76 3.10
N VAL A 214 -3.07 7.41 3.65
CA VAL A 214 -3.22 6.50 4.80
C VAL A 214 -3.57 5.07 4.34
N THR A 215 -4.06 4.88 3.12
CA THR A 215 -4.40 3.54 2.58
C THR A 215 -3.15 2.73 2.23
N THR A 216 -3.20 1.41 2.43
CA THR A 216 -2.10 0.49 2.08
C THR A 216 -1.72 0.54 0.60
N ALA A 217 -2.73 0.66 -0.27
CA ALA A 217 -2.56 0.79 -1.72
C ALA A 217 -1.91 2.12 -2.12
N GLY A 218 -2.40 3.24 -1.56
CA GLY A 218 -1.80 4.57 -1.75
C GLY A 218 -0.36 4.62 -1.27
N GLN A 219 -0.07 4.08 -0.09
CA GLN A 219 1.31 3.94 0.42
C GLN A 219 2.18 3.07 -0.49
N CYS A 220 1.64 2.00 -1.09
CA CYS A 220 2.38 1.18 -2.05
C CYS A 220 2.78 1.95 -3.32
N ARG A 221 1.98 2.92 -3.76
CA ARG A 221 2.28 3.81 -4.90
C ARG A 221 3.18 4.98 -4.50
N LEU A 222 3.04 5.51 -3.29
CA LEU A 222 3.83 6.65 -2.79
C LEU A 222 5.24 6.27 -2.33
N ALA A 223 5.45 5.06 -1.77
CA ALA A 223 6.74 4.63 -1.22
C ALA A 223 7.96 4.85 -2.15
N PRO A 224 7.89 4.53 -3.46
CA PRO A 224 9.05 4.72 -4.33
C PRO A 224 9.40 6.19 -4.58
N LEU A 225 8.46 7.12 -4.39
CA LEU A 225 8.71 8.55 -4.56
C LEU A 225 9.64 9.12 -3.49
N ILE A 226 9.89 8.40 -2.39
CA ILE A 226 10.95 8.77 -1.44
C ILE A 226 12.32 8.80 -2.15
N GLN A 227 12.59 7.82 -3.03
CA GLN A 227 13.84 7.78 -3.80
C GLN A 227 13.88 8.92 -4.83
N VAL A 228 12.75 9.18 -5.51
CA VAL A 228 12.57 10.29 -6.45
C VAL A 228 12.86 11.64 -5.78
N ILE A 229 12.31 11.89 -4.59
CA ILE A 229 12.52 13.15 -3.83
C ILE A 229 13.99 13.32 -3.44
N LEU A 230 14.66 12.24 -3.01
CA LEU A 230 16.08 12.26 -2.65
C LEU A 230 17.00 12.53 -3.85
N ASP A 231 16.74 11.87 -5.00
CA ASP A 231 17.52 12.08 -6.23
C ASP A 231 17.26 13.49 -6.80
N CYS A 232 16.00 13.92 -6.87
CA CYS A 232 15.60 15.28 -7.30
C CYS A 232 16.30 16.39 -6.51
N SER A 233 16.45 16.24 -5.20
CA SER A 233 17.08 17.26 -4.34
C SER A 233 18.54 17.50 -4.72
N HIS A 234 19.30 16.42 -4.96
CA HIS A 234 20.70 16.50 -5.39
C HIS A 234 20.83 16.97 -6.86
N LEU A 235 19.99 16.44 -7.77
CA LEU A 235 19.99 16.86 -9.18
C LEU A 235 19.67 18.35 -9.34
N TYR A 236 18.75 18.90 -8.54
CA TYR A 236 18.47 20.33 -8.51
C TYR A 236 19.67 21.16 -8.03
N ASP A 237 20.27 20.79 -6.90
CA ASP A 237 21.44 21.52 -6.36
C ASP A 237 22.60 21.56 -7.36
N TYR A 238 22.89 20.42 -8.00
CA TYR A 238 23.96 20.32 -8.99
C TYR A 238 23.63 21.03 -10.31
N THR A 239 22.39 20.94 -10.81
CA THR A 239 22.02 21.71 -12.02
C THR A 239 22.09 23.22 -11.80
N VAL A 240 21.73 23.74 -10.62
CA VAL A 240 21.94 25.16 -10.27
C VAL A 240 23.43 25.51 -10.29
N LYS A 241 24.27 24.76 -9.57
CA LYS A 241 25.73 25.01 -9.48
C LYS A 241 26.40 24.94 -10.84
N LEU A 242 26.08 23.93 -11.64
CA LEU A 242 26.60 23.75 -13.00
C LEU A 242 26.11 24.83 -13.96
N LEU A 243 24.86 25.29 -13.87
CA LEU A 243 24.34 26.41 -14.67
C LEU A 243 25.11 27.71 -14.40
N PHE A 244 25.36 28.06 -13.13
CA PHE A 244 26.19 29.22 -12.80
C PHE A 244 27.63 29.06 -13.32
N LYS A 245 28.20 27.86 -13.24
CA LYS A 245 29.53 27.56 -13.78
C LYS A 245 29.60 27.69 -15.30
N LEU A 246 28.60 27.17 -16.03
CA LEU A 246 28.48 27.37 -17.48
C LEU A 246 28.32 28.85 -17.82
N HIS A 247 27.52 29.59 -17.06
CA HIS A 247 27.34 31.03 -17.25
C HIS A 247 28.60 31.87 -16.97
N SER A 248 29.57 31.35 -16.22
CA SER A 248 30.89 31.98 -16.07
C SER A 248 31.85 31.72 -17.24
N CYS A 249 31.56 30.70 -18.06
CA CYS A 249 32.43 30.23 -19.15
C CYS A 249 31.86 30.45 -20.56
N LEU A 250 30.55 30.64 -20.71
CA LEU A 250 29.84 30.71 -21.99
C LEU A 250 28.91 31.94 -22.09
N PRO A 251 28.67 32.47 -23.31
CA PRO A 251 27.70 33.54 -23.52
C PRO A 251 26.28 33.14 -23.09
N ALA A 252 25.51 34.12 -22.60
CA ALA A 252 24.14 33.90 -22.15
C ALA A 252 23.25 33.31 -23.27
N ASP A 253 23.41 33.74 -24.51
CA ASP A 253 22.60 33.28 -25.66
C ASP A 253 22.77 31.77 -25.91
N THR A 254 24.00 31.24 -25.76
CA THR A 254 24.32 29.82 -25.91
C THR A 254 23.59 28.95 -24.87
N LEU A 255 23.32 29.49 -23.68
CA LEU A 255 22.68 28.79 -22.57
C LEU A 255 21.17 29.03 -22.48
N GLN A 256 20.54 29.69 -23.47
CA GLN A 256 19.10 29.96 -23.43
C GLN A 256 18.27 28.68 -23.24
N GLY A 257 18.51 27.65 -24.05
CA GLY A 257 17.81 26.37 -23.91
C GLY A 257 18.08 25.63 -22.58
N HIS A 258 19.20 25.89 -21.90
CA HIS A 258 19.46 25.34 -20.57
C HIS A 258 18.63 26.05 -19.51
N ARG A 259 18.50 27.38 -19.60
CA ARG A 259 17.60 28.16 -18.73
C ARG A 259 16.14 27.77 -18.96
N ASP A 260 15.72 27.60 -20.21
CA ASP A 260 14.34 27.22 -20.54
C ASP A 260 13.98 25.84 -19.96
N ARG A 261 14.83 24.82 -20.14
CA ARG A 261 14.65 23.49 -19.50
C ARG A 261 14.65 23.59 -17.98
N PHE A 262 15.58 24.35 -17.39
CA PHE A 262 15.63 24.55 -15.93
C PHE A 262 14.36 25.20 -15.39
N MET A 263 13.81 26.22 -16.05
CA MET A 263 12.59 26.90 -15.62
C MET A 263 11.37 25.97 -15.63
N GLU A 264 11.25 25.12 -16.66
CA GLU A 264 10.21 24.10 -16.73
C GLU A 264 10.36 23.06 -15.61
N GLN A 265 11.57 22.52 -15.42
CA GLN A 265 11.86 21.52 -14.39
C GLN A 265 11.74 22.08 -12.97
N PHE A 266 12.16 23.31 -12.72
CA PHE A 266 11.98 24.02 -11.45
C PHE A 266 10.51 24.16 -11.08
N THR A 267 9.66 24.53 -12.05
CA THR A 267 8.21 24.67 -11.83
C THR A 267 7.59 23.33 -11.44
N LYS A 268 7.94 22.25 -12.16
CA LYS A 268 7.50 20.88 -11.83
C LYS A 268 8.05 20.39 -10.48
N LEU A 269 9.30 20.69 -10.15
CA LEU A 269 9.93 20.29 -8.89
C LEU A 269 9.37 21.05 -7.68
N LYS A 270 9.01 22.33 -7.85
CA LYS A 270 8.34 23.12 -6.82
C LYS A 270 6.96 22.56 -6.49
N ASP A 271 6.18 22.16 -7.51
CA ASP A 271 4.93 21.40 -7.32
C ASP A 271 5.19 20.06 -6.61
N LEU A 272 6.22 19.33 -7.04
CA LEU A 272 6.61 18.04 -6.45
C LEU A 272 6.88 18.14 -4.95
N PHE A 273 7.76 19.05 -4.52
CA PHE A 273 8.09 19.22 -3.10
C PHE A 273 6.89 19.75 -2.31
N LEU A 274 6.13 20.72 -2.84
CA LEU A 274 4.94 21.27 -2.16
C LEU A 274 3.85 20.22 -1.96
N ARG A 275 3.47 19.47 -3.00
CA ARG A 275 2.45 18.43 -2.91
C ARG A 275 2.92 17.28 -2.02
N SER A 276 4.18 16.88 -2.11
CA SER A 276 4.75 15.83 -1.25
C SER A 276 4.80 16.26 0.21
N SER A 277 5.23 17.50 0.52
CA SER A 277 5.29 18.00 1.91
C SER A 277 3.92 18.08 2.58
N ASN A 278 2.83 18.13 1.79
CA ASN A 278 1.47 18.15 2.31
C ASN A 278 0.89 16.76 2.61
N LEU A 279 1.47 15.66 2.10
CA LEU A 279 0.97 14.31 2.35
C LEU A 279 1.49 13.72 3.68
N GLN A 280 0.58 13.15 4.47
CA GLN A 280 0.89 12.57 5.78
C GLN A 280 1.90 11.42 5.70
N TYR A 281 1.87 10.64 4.62
CA TYR A 281 2.82 9.56 4.38
C TYR A 281 4.28 10.04 4.37
N PHE A 282 4.57 11.14 3.66
CA PHE A 282 5.93 11.68 3.62
C PHE A 282 6.29 12.41 4.90
N LYS A 283 5.38 13.20 5.51
CA LYS A 283 5.62 13.89 6.79
C LYS A 283 6.11 12.97 7.92
N ARG A 284 5.68 11.71 7.93
CA ARG A 284 6.09 10.70 8.92
C ARG A 284 7.46 10.04 8.63
N LEU A 285 7.98 10.16 7.40
CA LEU A 285 9.14 9.39 6.92
C LEU A 285 10.33 10.25 6.45
N ILE A 286 10.08 11.45 5.92
CA ILE A 286 11.10 12.37 5.40
C ILE A 286 10.71 13.83 5.64
N GLN A 287 11.68 14.67 5.99
CA GLN A 287 11.53 16.12 5.99
C GLN A 287 11.90 16.66 4.60
N ILE A 288 10.90 17.17 3.89
CA ILE A 288 11.06 17.72 2.54
C ILE A 288 11.30 19.25 2.66
N PRO A 289 12.41 19.79 2.12
CA PRO A 289 12.70 21.22 2.15
C PRO A 289 11.78 21.98 1.20
N GLN A 290 11.43 23.23 1.54
CA GLN A 290 10.75 24.12 0.60
C GLN A 290 11.76 24.77 -0.36
N LEU A 291 11.41 24.83 -1.64
CA LEU A 291 12.18 25.57 -2.64
C LEU A 291 11.84 27.08 -2.60
N PRO A 292 12.76 27.96 -3.00
CA PRO A 292 12.51 29.40 -3.09
C PRO A 292 11.28 29.75 -3.94
N GLU A 293 10.65 30.89 -3.66
CA GLU A 293 9.50 31.33 -4.46
C GLU A 293 9.86 31.57 -5.93
N ASN A 294 11.02 32.19 -6.16
CA ASN A 294 11.55 32.53 -7.48
C ASN A 294 12.82 31.71 -7.79
N PRO A 295 13.01 31.28 -9.05
CA PRO A 295 14.21 30.53 -9.44
C PRO A 295 15.48 31.40 -9.40
N PRO A 296 16.67 30.81 -9.25
CA PRO A 296 17.94 31.54 -9.25
C PRO A 296 18.17 32.33 -10.56
N ASN A 297 18.63 33.57 -10.44
CA ASN A 297 18.97 34.39 -11.61
C ASN A 297 20.41 34.12 -12.07
N PHE A 298 20.57 33.19 -13.01
CA PHE A 298 21.86 32.79 -13.56
C PHE A 298 22.67 33.90 -14.25
N LEU A 299 22.04 35.04 -14.60
CA LEU A 299 22.74 36.20 -15.17
C LEU A 299 23.39 37.09 -14.10
N ARG A 300 23.07 36.88 -12.81
CA ARG A 300 23.62 37.62 -11.67
C ARG A 300 24.46 36.67 -10.82
N ALA A 301 25.78 36.73 -10.95
CA ALA A 301 26.70 35.82 -10.23
C ALA A 301 26.50 35.80 -8.69
N SER A 302 26.08 36.91 -8.07
CA SER A 302 25.77 36.95 -6.63
C SER A 302 24.51 36.18 -6.23
N ALA A 303 23.67 35.74 -7.17
CA ALA A 303 22.53 34.87 -6.87
C ALA A 303 22.98 33.44 -6.52
N LEU A 304 24.22 33.03 -6.87
CA LEU A 304 24.79 31.77 -6.41
C LEU A 304 25.06 31.79 -4.89
N SER A 305 25.46 32.93 -4.32
CA SER A 305 25.60 33.09 -2.86
C SER A 305 24.26 33.23 -2.12
N GLU A 306 23.16 33.41 -2.85
CA GLU A 306 21.78 33.41 -2.31
C GLU A 306 21.15 31.99 -2.38
N HIS A 307 21.79 31.03 -3.06
CA HIS A 307 21.29 29.65 -3.23
C HIS A 307 21.62 28.77 -2.02
N ILE A 308 20.60 28.10 -1.48
CA ILE A 308 20.71 27.16 -0.37
C ILE A 308 20.40 25.75 -0.91
N SER A 309 21.33 24.81 -0.70
CA SER A 309 21.14 23.41 -1.12
C SER A 309 19.96 22.79 -0.37
N PRO A 310 18.92 22.27 -1.06
CA PRO A 310 17.82 21.61 -0.40
C PRO A 310 18.27 20.24 0.13
N VAL A 311 18.32 20.11 1.45
CA VAL A 311 18.65 18.85 2.14
C VAL A 311 17.35 18.17 2.59
N VAL A 312 17.05 17.02 1.98
CA VAL A 312 15.99 16.12 2.46
C VAL A 312 16.55 15.31 3.62
N VAL A 313 15.98 15.48 4.82
CA VAL A 313 16.41 14.73 6.01
C VAL A 313 15.51 13.52 6.18
N ILE A 314 16.11 12.33 6.23
CA ILE A 314 15.45 11.11 6.73
C ILE A 314 15.67 11.09 8.25
N PRO A 315 14.62 11.19 9.09
CA PRO A 315 14.78 11.04 10.53
C PRO A 315 15.40 9.67 10.84
N VAL A 316 16.38 9.63 11.75
CA VAL A 316 17.01 8.36 12.15
C VAL A 316 15.96 7.55 12.91
N GLU A 317 15.45 6.48 12.29
CA GLU A 317 14.42 5.63 12.88
C GLU A 317 14.86 5.05 14.23
N ALA A 318 14.32 5.61 15.31
CA ALA A 318 13.96 4.79 16.45
C ALA A 318 12.93 3.75 15.98
N SER A 319 13.09 2.51 16.42
CA SER A 319 12.38 1.35 15.87
C SER A 319 10.85 1.44 15.92
N SER A 320 10.23 1.44 14.73
CA SER A 320 8.82 1.12 14.41
C SER A 320 7.69 1.85 15.17
N PRO A 321 6.78 2.56 14.47
CA PRO A 321 5.64 3.20 15.11
C PRO A 321 4.49 2.20 15.35
N ASP A 322 4.16 1.98 16.62
CA ASP A 322 2.86 1.45 17.04
C ASP A 322 2.38 2.24 18.28
N SER A 323 2.19 3.56 18.06
CA SER A 323 1.59 4.53 18.97
C SER A 323 1.26 5.80 18.18
N GLU A 324 0.00 6.24 18.21
CA GLU A 324 -0.39 7.56 17.71
C GLU A 324 -0.15 8.67 18.75
N PRO A 325 -0.03 9.95 18.32
CA PRO A 325 0.57 11.03 19.11
C PRO A 325 -0.46 11.84 19.90
N VAL A 326 0.03 12.77 20.74
CA VAL A 326 -0.58 14.04 21.22
C VAL A 326 0.18 14.44 22.50
N LEU A 327 0.60 15.68 22.78
CA LEU A 327 0.82 16.92 22.02
C LEU A 327 1.86 17.73 22.82
N GLU A 328 2.83 18.38 22.17
CA GLU A 328 3.51 19.53 22.80
C GLU A 328 2.72 20.79 22.49
N LYS A 329 2.39 21.59 23.52
CA LYS A 329 2.02 22.99 23.31
C LYS A 329 2.24 23.86 24.56
N ASP A 330 3.12 24.84 24.37
CA ASP A 330 3.31 26.14 25.02
C ASP A 330 3.11 26.32 26.54
N ASP A 331 4.13 26.98 27.10
CA ASP A 331 4.19 27.65 28.39
C ASP A 331 3.22 28.86 28.52
N LEU A 332 3.14 29.37 29.76
CA LEU A 332 2.68 30.70 30.19
C LEU A 332 1.17 31.01 30.15
N MET A 333 0.55 31.06 31.33
CA MET A 333 0.16 32.34 31.92
C MET A 333 0.09 32.29 33.45
N ASP A 334 0.40 33.43 34.06
CA ASP A 334 0.54 33.68 35.50
C ASP A 334 -0.75 34.27 36.10
N MET A 335 -0.74 34.55 37.42
CA MET A 335 -1.80 35.18 38.25
C MET A 335 -3.00 34.31 38.67
N ASP A 336 -3.64 34.54 39.84
CA ASP A 336 -3.21 35.08 41.15
C ASP A 336 -4.37 34.81 42.15
N ALA A 337 -4.12 34.92 43.45
CA ALA A 337 -5.00 35.37 44.53
C ALA A 337 -6.54 35.09 44.50
N SER A 338 -7.21 34.77 45.62
CA SER A 338 -6.85 34.54 47.02
C SER A 338 -8.15 34.29 47.83
N GLN A 339 -8.06 34.25 49.17
CA GLN A 339 -9.16 34.34 50.15
C GLN A 339 -9.91 33.03 50.47
N GLN A 340 -10.18 32.67 51.74
CA GLN A 340 -9.82 33.32 53.02
C GLN A 340 -10.02 32.37 54.22
N ASN A 341 -9.24 32.57 55.29
CA ASN A 341 -9.65 32.53 56.72
C ASN A 341 -10.03 31.19 57.41
N LEU A 342 -9.75 30.93 58.70
CA LEU A 342 -9.02 31.63 59.79
C LEU A 342 -8.39 30.57 60.76
N PHE A 343 -7.27 30.92 61.40
CA PHE A 343 -6.85 30.76 62.83
C PHE A 343 -7.48 29.68 63.75
N ASP A 344 -6.89 29.24 64.87
CA ASP A 344 -5.53 29.21 65.49
C ASP A 344 -5.75 28.61 66.91
N ASN A 345 -4.67 28.21 67.63
CA ASN A 345 -4.46 28.30 69.09
C ASN A 345 -3.58 27.17 69.66
N LYS A 346 -2.40 27.57 70.18
CA LYS A 346 -1.64 26.88 71.24
C LYS A 346 -1.53 27.82 72.45
N PHE A 347 -2.17 27.48 73.59
CA PHE A 347 -2.00 28.06 74.94
C PHE A 347 -3.00 27.34 75.89
N ASP A 348 -2.73 26.96 77.14
CA ASP A 348 -1.49 26.62 77.87
C ASP A 348 -1.49 25.08 78.10
N ASP A 349 -0.43 24.33 78.45
CA ASP A 349 0.90 24.56 79.03
C ASP A 349 1.02 24.68 80.58
N ILE A 350 2.16 24.20 81.11
CA ILE A 350 2.69 24.43 82.47
C ILE A 350 1.77 24.11 83.68
N PHE A 351 1.87 22.87 84.18
CA PHE A 351 2.52 22.63 85.50
C PHE A 351 2.83 21.14 85.66
N GLY A 352 4.10 20.79 85.85
CA GLY A 352 4.51 19.43 86.19
C GLY A 352 4.75 19.27 87.68
N SER A 353 4.62 18.04 88.20
CA SER A 353 5.51 17.52 89.25
C SER A 353 5.32 16.03 89.44
N SER A 354 6.44 15.32 89.62
CA SER A 354 6.48 13.91 90.00
C SER A 354 5.98 13.67 91.44
N PHE A 355 5.91 12.37 91.79
CA PHE A 355 6.01 11.75 93.12
C PHE A 355 4.79 11.01 93.67
N SER A 356 5.16 10.07 94.53
CA SER A 356 4.47 8.92 95.11
C SER A 356 3.39 9.23 96.16
N SER A 357 2.75 8.13 96.60
CA SER A 357 2.02 7.89 97.86
C SER A 357 0.57 8.38 98.03
N ASP A 358 -0.26 7.42 98.49
CA ASP A 358 -1.50 7.52 99.29
C ASP A 358 -1.43 8.63 100.40
N PRO A 359 -2.55 9.07 101.06
CA PRO A 359 -3.83 8.34 101.25
C PRO A 359 -5.13 9.20 101.21
N PHE A 360 -6.26 8.57 101.63
CA PHE A 360 -7.54 9.12 102.13
C PHE A 360 -8.82 9.12 101.25
N ASN A 361 -9.52 7.99 101.35
CA ASN A 361 -10.98 7.84 101.45
C ASN A 361 -11.74 9.02 102.12
N PHE A 362 -12.84 9.48 101.49
CA PHE A 362 -14.11 9.65 102.20
C PHE A 362 -15.33 9.41 101.28
N ASN A 363 -16.45 9.03 101.90
CA ASN A 363 -17.58 8.35 101.28
C ASN A 363 -18.90 9.16 101.38
N SER A 364 -19.91 8.74 100.61
CA SER A 364 -21.36 8.81 100.90
C SER A 364 -22.25 9.92 100.31
N GLN A 365 -23.51 9.54 100.06
CA GLN A 365 -24.76 10.33 100.02
C GLN A 365 -25.07 11.21 98.78
N ASN A 366 -25.72 10.60 97.78
CA ASN A 366 -27.17 10.79 97.62
C ASN A 366 -27.81 9.76 96.68
N GLY A 367 -28.97 9.23 97.09
CA GLY A 367 -29.67 8.16 96.39
C GLY A 367 -30.59 8.64 95.27
N VAL A 368 -30.19 8.39 94.03
CA VAL A 368 -31.08 8.13 92.89
C VAL A 368 -30.48 6.92 92.18
N ASN A 369 -31.27 5.88 91.90
CA ASN A 369 -30.75 4.59 91.43
C ASN A 369 -29.79 4.76 90.25
N LYS A 370 -28.59 4.20 90.42
CA LYS A 370 -27.54 4.22 89.38
C LYS A 370 -28.07 3.62 88.08
N ASP A 371 -28.82 2.53 88.20
CA ASP A 371 -29.37 1.76 87.07
C ASP A 371 -30.35 2.58 86.20
N GLU A 372 -31.14 3.50 86.76
CA GLU A 372 -32.05 4.35 85.97
C GLU A 372 -31.28 5.41 85.17
N LYS A 373 -30.22 5.97 85.76
CA LYS A 373 -29.33 6.90 85.06
C LYS A 373 -28.53 6.16 83.99
N ASP A 374 -27.98 5.00 84.31
CA ASP A 374 -27.21 4.17 83.37
C ASP A 374 -28.11 3.68 82.22
N HIS A 375 -29.37 3.31 82.46
CA HIS A 375 -30.33 2.98 81.39
C HIS A 375 -30.76 4.18 80.53
N LEU A 376 -30.92 5.38 81.12
CA LEU A 376 -31.18 6.60 80.35
C LEU A 376 -29.96 6.99 79.50
N ILE A 377 -28.75 6.85 80.07
CA ILE A 377 -27.47 7.05 79.40
C ILE A 377 -27.31 6.05 78.24
N GLU A 378 -27.58 4.75 78.44
CA GLU A 378 -27.60 3.76 77.35
C GLU A 378 -28.60 4.12 76.24
N ARG A 379 -29.82 4.55 76.61
CA ARG A 379 -30.84 4.93 75.62
C ARG A 379 -30.37 6.12 74.79
N LEU A 380 -29.87 7.17 75.43
CA LEU A 380 -29.32 8.34 74.75
C LEU A 380 -28.08 8.00 73.92
N TYR A 381 -27.19 7.11 74.38
CA TYR A 381 -26.06 6.65 73.56
C TYR A 381 -26.50 5.86 72.33
N ARG A 382 -27.53 5.00 72.44
CA ARG A 382 -28.11 4.29 71.28
C ARG A 382 -28.77 5.26 70.31
N GLU A 383 -29.48 6.27 70.81
CA GLU A 383 -30.14 7.29 70.00
C GLU A 383 -29.12 8.21 69.30
N ILE A 384 -28.08 8.68 70.01
CA ILE A 384 -26.95 9.42 69.41
C ILE A 384 -26.22 8.56 68.37
N SER A 385 -26.03 7.27 68.62
CA SER A 385 -25.41 6.35 67.65
C SER A 385 -26.28 6.19 66.40
N ALA A 386 -27.59 6.00 66.57
CA ALA A 386 -28.54 5.91 65.46
C ALA A 386 -28.62 7.20 64.64
N LEU A 387 -28.66 8.37 65.30
CA LEU A 387 -28.66 9.68 64.63
C LEU A 387 -27.33 9.93 63.89
N ARG A 388 -26.18 9.52 64.45
CA ARG A 388 -24.89 9.58 63.75
C ARG A 388 -24.85 8.67 62.53
N ALA A 389 -25.40 7.46 62.62
CA ALA A 389 -25.51 6.54 61.50
C ALA A 389 -26.43 7.09 60.39
N GLN A 390 -27.55 7.71 60.75
CA GLN A 390 -28.44 8.38 59.80
C GLN A 390 -27.76 9.58 59.13
N LEU A 391 -27.04 10.41 59.89
CA LEU A 391 -26.32 11.57 59.36
C LEU A 391 -25.22 11.14 58.38
N GLU A 392 -24.47 10.08 58.68
CA GLU A 392 -23.48 9.53 57.75
C GLU A 392 -24.14 8.87 56.52
N SER A 393 -25.30 8.22 56.67
CA SER A 393 -26.11 7.72 55.53
C SER A 393 -26.52 8.86 54.59
N VAL A 394 -27.13 9.93 55.11
CA VAL A 394 -27.55 11.11 54.33
C VAL A 394 -26.34 11.81 53.69
N LYS A 395 -25.21 11.87 54.39
CA LYS A 395 -23.95 12.43 53.85
C LYS A 395 -23.39 11.58 52.71
N THR A 396 -23.38 10.25 52.81
CA THR A 396 -22.93 9.37 51.71
C THR A 396 -23.90 9.40 50.52
N GLU A 397 -25.20 9.53 50.75
CA GLU A 397 -26.20 9.75 49.69
C GLU A 397 -26.02 11.11 48.99
N SER A 398 -25.79 12.18 49.75
CA SER A 398 -25.49 13.51 49.21
C SER A 398 -24.19 13.52 48.40
N GLN A 399 -23.14 12.85 48.88
CA GLN A 399 -21.88 12.68 48.14
C GLN A 399 -22.09 11.87 46.85
N ARG A 400 -22.90 10.80 46.88
CA ARG A 400 -23.24 10.00 45.70
C ARG A 400 -24.01 10.83 44.66
N ALA A 401 -24.99 11.63 45.07
CA ALA A 401 -25.72 12.53 44.20
C ALA A 401 -24.83 13.64 43.62
N MET A 402 -23.90 14.19 44.43
CA MET A 402 -22.93 15.18 43.96
C MET A 402 -21.95 14.59 42.93
N LEU A 403 -21.51 13.34 43.10
CA LEU A 403 -20.68 12.64 42.12
C LEU A 403 -21.43 12.38 40.82
N GLN A 404 -22.71 11.97 40.89
CA GLN A 404 -23.56 11.81 39.70
C GLN A 404 -23.77 13.13 38.95
N LEU A 405 -24.03 14.23 39.67
CA LEU A 405 -24.16 15.56 39.06
C LEU A 405 -22.85 16.05 38.43
N LYS A 406 -21.70 15.83 39.09
CA LYS A 406 -20.39 16.14 38.50
C LYS A 406 -20.09 15.31 37.25
N GLY A 407 -20.45 14.02 37.26
CA GLY A 407 -20.40 13.17 36.07
C GLY A 407 -21.23 13.75 34.92
N ARG A 408 -22.51 14.09 35.18
CA ARG A 408 -23.39 14.64 34.14
C ARG A 408 -22.97 16.02 33.64
N VAL A 409 -22.35 16.86 34.48
CA VAL A 409 -21.74 18.12 34.04
C VAL A 409 -20.54 17.85 33.13
N SER A 410 -19.65 16.93 33.51
CA SER A 410 -18.50 16.57 32.66
C SER A 410 -18.90 15.93 31.33
N GLU A 411 -19.98 15.15 31.30
CA GLU A 411 -20.58 14.63 30.06
C GLU A 411 -21.11 15.78 29.19
N LEU A 412 -21.88 16.72 29.75
CA LEU A 412 -22.43 17.87 29.03
C LEU A 412 -21.33 18.84 28.54
N GLU A 413 -20.23 18.99 29.27
CA GLU A 413 -19.06 19.77 28.84
C GLU A 413 -18.32 19.09 27.68
N ALA A 414 -18.21 17.76 27.69
CA ALA A 414 -17.67 16.98 26.58
C ALA A 414 -18.58 17.03 25.34
N GLU A 415 -19.90 16.81 25.51
CA GLU A 415 -20.92 16.97 24.46
C GLU A 415 -20.85 18.38 23.85
N LEU A 416 -20.72 19.43 24.66
CA LEU A 416 -20.60 20.81 24.18
C LEU A 416 -19.30 21.06 23.42
N ALA A 417 -18.17 20.53 23.89
CA ALA A 417 -16.88 20.65 23.21
C ALA A 417 -16.91 19.91 21.85
N GLU A 418 -17.53 18.74 21.78
CA GLU A 418 -17.74 17.99 20.53
C GLU A 418 -18.63 18.78 19.55
N GLN A 419 -19.76 19.33 20.00
CA GLN A 419 -20.62 20.17 19.15
C GLN A 419 -19.91 21.43 18.66
N GLN A 420 -19.06 22.07 19.47
CA GLN A 420 -18.23 23.20 19.04
C GLN A 420 -17.16 22.79 18.01
N HIS A 421 -16.56 21.60 18.17
CA HIS A 421 -15.61 21.06 17.20
C HIS A 421 -16.29 20.78 15.86
N LEU A 422 -17.43 20.07 15.87
CA LEU A 422 -18.24 19.79 14.68
C LEU A 422 -18.71 21.09 14.00
N GLY A 423 -19.09 22.11 14.77
CA GLY A 423 -19.47 23.41 14.26
C GLY A 423 -18.33 24.17 13.56
N ARG A 424 -17.09 24.08 14.09
CA ARG A 424 -15.90 24.64 13.41
C ARG A 424 -15.56 23.86 12.15
N GLN A 425 -15.56 22.53 12.23
CA GLN A 425 -15.30 21.66 11.08
C GLN A 425 -16.28 21.96 9.93
N ALA A 426 -17.58 22.10 10.22
CA ALA A 426 -18.58 22.46 9.21
C ALA A 426 -18.38 23.87 8.63
N ALA A 427 -17.82 24.82 9.40
CA ALA A 427 -17.48 26.15 8.92
C ALA A 427 -16.25 26.13 8.00
N ASP A 428 -15.19 25.40 8.39
CA ASP A 428 -13.98 25.18 7.59
C ASP A 428 -14.31 24.47 6.26
N ASP A 429 -15.17 23.44 6.31
CA ASP A 429 -15.68 22.74 5.12
C ASP A 429 -16.48 23.68 4.20
N CYS A 430 -17.29 24.58 4.77
CA CYS A 430 -18.03 25.59 3.98
C CYS A 430 -17.11 26.64 3.34
N GLU A 431 -16.01 27.01 3.99
CA GLU A 431 -15.01 27.92 3.42
C GLU A 431 -14.20 27.23 2.31
N PHE A 432 -13.80 25.98 2.53
CA PHE A 432 -13.15 25.14 1.52
C PHE A 432 -14.03 24.98 0.28
N LEU A 433 -15.30 24.60 0.44
CA LEU A 433 -16.25 24.45 -0.66
C LEU A 433 -16.48 25.77 -1.42
N ARG A 434 -16.45 26.94 -0.76
CA ARG A 434 -16.51 28.23 -1.46
C ARG A 434 -15.27 28.48 -2.32
N ALA A 435 -14.08 28.23 -1.78
CA ALA A 435 -12.82 28.40 -2.50
C ALA A 435 -12.75 27.47 -3.73
N GLU A 436 -13.18 26.22 -3.59
CA GLU A 436 -13.29 25.26 -4.70
C GLU A 436 -14.29 25.73 -5.77
N LEU A 437 -15.46 26.24 -5.37
CA LEU A 437 -16.49 26.74 -6.28
C LEU A 437 -16.02 28.00 -7.05
N ASP A 438 -15.23 28.88 -6.42
CA ASP A 438 -14.65 30.06 -7.07
C ASP A 438 -13.50 29.71 -8.03
N GLU A 439 -12.65 28.73 -7.71
CA GLU A 439 -11.64 28.23 -8.64
C GLU A 439 -12.29 27.48 -9.82
N LEU A 440 -13.37 26.72 -9.59
CA LEU A 440 -14.17 26.11 -10.68
C LEU A 440 -14.83 27.15 -11.60
N LYS A 441 -15.33 28.28 -11.07
CA LYS A 441 -15.83 29.41 -11.90
C LYS A 441 -14.71 29.97 -12.78
N LYS A 442 -13.53 30.19 -12.21
CA LYS A 442 -12.36 30.71 -12.92
C LYS A 442 -11.88 29.76 -14.03
N GLN A 443 -11.79 28.46 -13.74
CA GLN A 443 -11.49 27.43 -14.75
C GLN A 443 -12.56 27.38 -15.85
N ARG A 444 -13.85 27.54 -15.51
CA ARG A 444 -14.94 27.64 -16.48
C ARG A 444 -14.80 28.88 -17.37
N GLU A 445 -14.47 30.04 -16.81
CA GLU A 445 -14.20 31.26 -17.59
C GLU A 445 -12.99 31.12 -18.52
N ASP A 446 -11.90 30.52 -18.05
CA ASP A 446 -10.70 30.31 -18.88
C ASP A 446 -10.93 29.27 -19.97
N THR A 447 -11.75 28.25 -19.70
CA THR A 447 -12.24 27.29 -20.71
C THR A 447 -13.12 28.00 -21.76
N GLU A 448 -14.04 28.89 -21.35
CA GLU A 448 -14.81 29.70 -22.29
C GLU A 448 -13.93 30.63 -23.14
N LYS A 449 -12.89 31.24 -22.56
CA LYS A 449 -11.90 32.06 -23.30
C LYS A 449 -11.14 31.20 -24.33
N ALA A 450 -10.69 30.01 -23.94
CA ALA A 450 -10.02 29.07 -24.83
C ALA A 450 -10.94 28.58 -25.96
N GLN A 451 -12.21 28.31 -25.68
CA GLN A 451 -13.16 27.86 -26.71
C GLN A 451 -13.53 28.99 -27.70
N ARG A 452 -13.57 30.26 -27.23
CA ARG A 452 -13.68 31.43 -28.12
C ARG A 452 -12.44 31.60 -29.02
N SER A 453 -11.24 31.37 -28.50
CA SER A 453 -10.03 31.45 -29.33
C SER A 453 -9.94 30.31 -30.34
N LEU A 454 -10.32 29.08 -29.95
CA LEU A 454 -10.39 27.92 -30.85
C LEU A 454 -11.36 28.16 -32.02
N THR A 455 -12.59 28.62 -31.73
CA THR A 455 -13.60 28.90 -32.76
C THR A 455 -13.18 30.05 -33.70
N GLU A 456 -12.40 31.04 -33.22
CA GLU A 456 -11.82 32.06 -34.11
C GLU A 456 -10.71 31.49 -35.01
N ILE A 457 -9.88 30.58 -34.49
CA ILE A 457 -8.85 29.86 -35.26
C ILE A 457 -9.49 28.96 -36.32
N GLU A 458 -10.52 28.20 -35.97
CA GLU A 458 -11.30 27.38 -36.91
C GLU A 458 -11.93 28.22 -38.02
N ARG A 459 -12.51 29.38 -37.68
CA ARG A 459 -13.08 30.31 -38.67
C ARG A 459 -12.00 30.85 -39.62
N LYS A 460 -10.80 31.13 -39.12
CA LYS A 460 -9.64 31.53 -39.94
C LYS A 460 -9.15 30.39 -40.83
N ALA A 461 -9.12 29.16 -40.32
CA ALA A 461 -8.76 27.97 -41.08
C ALA A 461 -9.75 27.71 -42.24
N GLN A 462 -11.06 27.68 -41.96
CA GLN A 462 -12.10 27.54 -42.98
C GLN A 462 -12.04 28.65 -44.04
N ALA A 463 -11.82 29.91 -43.62
CA ALA A 463 -11.66 31.01 -44.56
C ALA A 463 -10.41 30.86 -45.46
N ASN A 464 -9.34 30.25 -44.95
CA ASN A 464 -8.13 29.97 -45.71
C ASN A 464 -8.32 28.76 -46.66
N GLU A 465 -9.01 27.71 -46.20
CA GLU A 465 -9.38 26.56 -47.03
C GLU A 465 -10.29 26.98 -48.20
N GLN A 466 -11.29 27.82 -47.96
CA GLN A 466 -12.13 28.40 -49.03
C GLN A 466 -11.32 29.22 -50.04
N ARG A 467 -10.27 29.95 -49.60
CA ARG A 467 -9.35 30.65 -50.52
C ARG A 467 -8.53 29.67 -51.34
N TYR A 468 -8.02 28.61 -50.72
CA TYR A 468 -7.25 27.56 -51.40
C TYR A 468 -8.10 26.81 -52.43
N SER A 469 -9.34 26.44 -52.10
CA SER A 469 -10.28 25.80 -53.02
C SER A 469 -10.62 26.70 -54.21
N LYS A 470 -10.91 27.99 -53.99
CA LYS A 470 -11.12 28.97 -55.08
C LYS A 470 -9.88 29.15 -55.96
N LEU A 471 -8.67 29.13 -55.37
CA LEU A 471 -7.42 29.20 -56.12
C LEU A 471 -7.19 27.93 -56.95
N LYS A 472 -7.51 26.75 -56.41
CA LYS A 472 -7.45 25.45 -57.09
C LYS A 472 -8.45 25.38 -58.26
N GLU A 473 -9.68 25.87 -58.07
CA GLU A 473 -10.67 26.02 -59.15
C GLU A 473 -10.14 26.93 -60.26
N LYS A 474 -9.64 28.12 -59.93
CA LYS A 474 -9.08 29.06 -60.92
C LYS A 474 -7.83 28.52 -61.63
N TYR A 475 -6.99 27.75 -60.94
CA TYR A 475 -5.87 27.05 -61.57
C TYR A 475 -6.36 25.95 -62.52
N SER A 476 -7.37 25.17 -62.14
CA SER A 476 -7.99 24.15 -62.99
C SER A 476 -8.66 24.76 -64.23
N GLU A 477 -9.41 25.86 -64.07
CA GLU A 477 -9.95 26.66 -65.18
C GLU A 477 -8.85 27.13 -66.12
N LEU A 478 -7.73 27.64 -65.60
CA LEU A 478 -6.62 28.14 -66.41
C LEU A 478 -5.96 27.00 -67.22
N VAL A 479 -5.73 25.84 -66.60
CA VAL A 479 -5.19 24.64 -67.27
C VAL A 479 -6.15 24.14 -68.36
N GLN A 480 -7.46 24.09 -68.06
CA GLN A 480 -8.47 23.67 -69.03
C GLN A 480 -8.57 24.66 -70.21
N ASN A 481 -8.61 25.97 -69.94
CA ASN A 481 -8.61 27.01 -70.96
C ASN A 481 -7.35 26.94 -71.84
N HIS A 482 -6.18 26.66 -71.25
CA HIS A 482 -4.94 26.47 -72.01
C HIS A 482 -5.02 25.23 -72.93
N ALA A 483 -5.54 24.11 -72.43
CA ALA A 483 -5.75 22.90 -73.24
C ALA A 483 -6.79 23.10 -74.36
N ASP A 484 -7.87 23.85 -74.10
CA ASP A 484 -8.88 24.22 -75.10
C ASP A 484 -8.33 25.20 -76.15
N LEU A 485 -7.47 26.15 -75.75
CA LEU A 485 -6.76 27.05 -76.67
C LEU A 485 -5.76 26.29 -77.56
N LEU A 486 -5.03 25.31 -77.03
CA LEU A 486 -4.16 24.44 -77.82
C LEU A 486 -4.96 23.63 -78.85
N ARG A 487 -6.10 23.05 -78.46
CA ARG A 487 -7.01 22.35 -79.40
C ARG A 487 -7.57 23.28 -80.47
N LYS A 488 -7.99 24.50 -80.11
CA LYS A 488 -8.45 25.52 -81.08
C LYS A 488 -7.33 25.96 -82.02
N ASN A 489 -6.10 26.13 -81.54
CA ASN A 489 -4.95 26.52 -82.36
C ASN A 489 -4.61 25.43 -83.39
N ALA A 490 -4.63 24.15 -82.98
CA ALA A 490 -4.45 23.01 -83.88
C ALA A 490 -5.55 22.94 -84.97
N GLU A 491 -6.82 23.12 -84.60
CA GLU A 491 -7.94 23.12 -85.55
C GLU A 491 -7.90 24.34 -86.49
N VAL A 492 -7.57 25.54 -86.00
CA VAL A 492 -7.36 26.73 -86.85
C VAL A 492 -6.19 26.51 -87.82
N THR A 493 -5.09 25.89 -87.38
CA THR A 493 -3.95 25.56 -88.24
C THR A 493 -4.36 24.60 -89.37
N LYS A 494 -5.20 23.61 -89.06
CA LYS A 494 -5.79 22.68 -90.04
C LYS A 494 -6.79 23.37 -90.98
N GLN A 495 -7.63 24.28 -90.48
CA GLN A 495 -8.54 25.06 -91.32
C GLN A 495 -7.77 26.00 -92.26
N VAL A 496 -6.66 26.59 -91.82
CA VAL A 496 -5.77 27.40 -92.65
C VAL A 496 -5.09 26.57 -93.74
N SER A 497 -4.67 25.33 -93.46
CA SER A 497 -4.09 24.46 -94.51
C SER A 497 -5.15 24.00 -95.52
N MET A 498 -6.36 23.63 -95.05
CA MET A 498 -7.49 23.31 -95.93
C MET A 498 -7.93 24.50 -96.79
N ALA A 499 -8.00 25.71 -96.21
CA ALA A 499 -8.35 26.94 -96.94
C ALA A 499 -7.28 27.31 -97.98
N ARG A 500 -5.99 27.12 -97.69
CA ARG A 500 -4.91 27.31 -98.67
C ARG A 500 -5.00 26.32 -99.84
N GLN A 501 -5.34 25.06 -99.56
CA GLN A 501 -5.56 24.06 -100.60
C GLN A 501 -6.77 24.43 -101.46
N ALA A 502 -7.92 24.73 -100.84
CA ALA A 502 -9.13 25.16 -101.53
C ALA A 502 -8.91 26.47 -102.33
N GLN A 503 -8.09 27.41 -101.85
CA GLN A 503 -7.71 28.60 -102.61
C GLN A 503 -6.87 28.24 -103.84
N ALA A 504 -5.89 27.35 -103.73
CA ALA A 504 -5.06 26.93 -104.86
C ALA A 504 -5.88 26.16 -105.92
N ASP A 505 -6.92 25.44 -105.49
CA ASP A 505 -7.84 24.73 -106.37
C ASP A 505 -8.86 25.71 -107.02
N LEU A 506 -9.40 26.67 -106.26
CA LEU A 506 -10.23 27.76 -106.79
C LEU A 506 -9.47 28.70 -107.74
N GLU A 507 -8.18 28.95 -107.52
CA GLU A 507 -7.35 29.73 -108.47
C GLU A 507 -7.15 28.97 -109.79
N ARG A 508 -7.14 27.64 -109.76
CA ARG A 508 -7.10 26.78 -110.95
C ARG A 508 -8.45 26.79 -111.68
N GLU A 509 -9.54 26.52 -110.96
CA GLU A 509 -10.91 26.57 -111.51
C GLU A 509 -11.26 27.96 -112.04
N LYS A 510 -10.88 29.04 -111.34
CA LYS A 510 -11.08 30.42 -111.79
C LYS A 510 -10.36 30.69 -113.11
N LYS A 511 -9.17 30.11 -113.32
CA LYS A 511 -8.45 30.26 -114.59
C LYS A 511 -9.18 29.55 -115.73
N GLU A 512 -9.63 28.31 -115.50
CA GLU A 512 -10.44 27.54 -116.47
C GLU A 512 -11.81 28.19 -116.76
N LEU A 513 -12.44 28.79 -115.74
CA LEU A 513 -13.67 29.58 -115.86
C LEU A 513 -13.45 30.92 -116.57
N GLN A 514 -12.31 31.58 -116.37
CA GLN A 514 -11.97 32.81 -117.09
C GLN A 514 -11.72 32.51 -118.58
N ASP A 515 -10.94 31.46 -118.87
CA ASP A 515 -10.66 30.97 -120.23
C ASP A 515 -11.92 30.49 -120.97
N SER A 516 -13.01 30.15 -120.26
CA SER A 516 -14.31 29.78 -120.86
C SER A 516 -15.32 30.93 -120.86
N PHE A 517 -15.27 31.85 -119.89
CA PHE A 517 -16.09 33.06 -119.85
C PHE A 517 -15.75 33.99 -121.01
N GLU A 518 -14.48 34.17 -121.39
CA GLU A 518 -14.12 34.94 -122.59
C GLU A 518 -14.82 34.38 -123.85
N ARG A 519 -14.86 33.05 -124.02
CA ARG A 519 -15.54 32.38 -125.15
C ARG A 519 -17.06 32.58 -125.14
N ILE A 520 -17.67 32.61 -123.96
CA ILE A 520 -19.13 32.76 -123.79
C ILE A 520 -19.55 34.24 -123.86
N SER A 521 -18.71 35.17 -123.39
CA SER A 521 -18.97 36.62 -123.43
C SER A 521 -19.10 37.12 -124.87
N ASP A 522 -18.17 36.71 -125.75
CA ASP A 522 -18.22 36.96 -127.21
C ASP A 522 -19.49 36.42 -127.89
N GLN A 523 -20.10 35.38 -127.31
CA GLN A 523 -21.31 34.74 -127.82
C GLN A 523 -22.60 35.36 -127.24
N ALA A 524 -22.57 35.78 -125.98
CA ALA A 524 -23.70 36.38 -125.26
C ALA A 524 -23.98 37.82 -125.69
N GLN A 525 -22.92 38.62 -125.92
CA GLN A 525 -23.03 40.02 -126.35
C GLN A 525 -23.80 40.19 -127.68
N ARG A 526 -23.87 39.12 -128.50
CA ARG A 526 -24.64 39.08 -129.76
C ARG A 526 -26.13 38.72 -129.60
N LYS A 527 -26.57 38.23 -128.44
CA LYS A 527 -27.96 37.80 -128.20
C LYS A 527 -28.74 38.68 -127.23
N THR A 528 -28.07 39.34 -126.29
CA THR A 528 -28.75 40.19 -125.28
C THR A 528 -29.45 41.40 -125.90
N GLN A 529 -29.04 41.84 -127.09
CA GLN A 529 -29.63 42.98 -127.80
C GLN A 529 -30.99 42.66 -128.46
N GLU A 530 -31.40 41.39 -128.55
CA GLU A 530 -32.63 40.96 -129.24
C GLU A 530 -33.80 40.58 -128.30
N GLN A 531 -33.59 40.51 -126.97
CA GLN A 531 -34.56 39.92 -126.03
C GLN A 531 -35.10 40.86 -124.93
N GLN A 532 -34.68 42.12 -124.89
CA GLN A 532 -35.08 43.05 -123.83
C GLN A 532 -36.47 43.71 -124.00
N GLU A 533 -37.15 43.55 -125.14
CA GLU A 533 -38.46 44.18 -125.39
C GLU A 533 -39.70 43.33 -125.03
N VAL A 534 -39.53 42.05 -124.65
CA VAL A 534 -40.66 41.09 -124.52
C VAL A 534 -41.03 40.74 -123.07
N LEU A 535 -40.20 41.07 -122.08
CA LEU A 535 -40.32 40.50 -120.73
C LEU A 535 -41.22 41.27 -119.74
N GLU A 536 -41.73 42.45 -120.09
CA GLU A 536 -42.60 43.24 -119.18
C GLU A 536 -44.09 42.81 -119.18
N SER A 537 -44.58 42.09 -120.19
CA SER A 537 -46.03 41.83 -120.36
C SER A 537 -46.60 40.61 -119.59
N LEU A 538 -45.74 39.74 -119.03
CA LEU A 538 -46.16 38.42 -118.50
C LEU A 538 -46.18 38.30 -116.96
N LYS A 539 -46.06 39.41 -116.22
CA LYS A 539 -46.03 39.40 -114.74
C LYS A 539 -47.39 39.39 -114.04
N GLN A 540 -48.51 39.35 -114.76
CA GLN A 540 -49.84 39.66 -114.18
C GLN A 540 -50.78 38.47 -113.93
N GLU A 541 -50.42 37.22 -114.26
CA GLU A 541 -51.35 36.07 -114.19
C GLU A 541 -51.19 35.11 -113.00
N LEU A 542 -50.08 35.10 -112.26
CA LEU A 542 -49.84 34.09 -111.20
C LEU A 542 -50.43 34.45 -109.82
N ALA A 543 -51.54 35.19 -109.79
CA ALA A 543 -52.26 35.55 -108.56
C ALA A 543 -53.39 34.57 -108.19
N THR A 544 -53.74 33.64 -109.08
CA THR A 544 -54.97 32.81 -109.00
C THR A 544 -54.74 31.35 -108.56
N SER A 545 -53.50 30.96 -108.23
CA SER A 545 -53.17 29.57 -107.84
C SER A 545 -52.68 29.48 -106.38
N ARG A 546 -53.61 29.66 -105.42
CA ARG A 546 -53.35 29.33 -104.00
C ARG A 546 -54.57 28.98 -103.13
N GLN A 547 -55.77 28.95 -103.71
CA GLN A 547 -56.96 28.45 -103.07
C GLN A 547 -57.25 27.05 -103.63
N GLU A 548 -56.81 25.98 -102.94
CA GLU A 548 -57.50 24.65 -103.06
C GLU A 548 -57.04 23.54 -102.10
N LEU A 549 -55.86 23.58 -101.45
CA LEU A 549 -55.36 22.41 -100.70
C LEU A 549 -55.24 22.60 -99.18
N GLN A 550 -55.94 21.69 -98.46
CA GLN A 550 -55.87 21.32 -97.04
C GLN A 550 -56.65 22.25 -96.08
N LEU A 551 -57.86 21.93 -95.58
CA LEU A 551 -58.73 20.75 -95.66
C LEU A 551 -58.11 19.41 -95.23
N LEU A 552 -58.01 19.19 -93.90
CA LEU A 552 -58.27 17.93 -93.16
C LEU A 552 -57.48 17.89 -91.84
N HIS A 553 -58.16 18.16 -90.71
CA HIS A 553 -58.32 17.22 -89.58
C HIS A 553 -58.94 17.93 -88.36
N GLY A 554 -60.07 17.40 -87.88
CA GLY A 554 -60.79 17.95 -86.71
C GLY A 554 -62.17 17.32 -86.57
N ASN A 555 -62.24 15.99 -86.70
CA ASN A 555 -63.50 15.26 -86.62
C ASN A 555 -64.08 15.27 -85.20
N LEU A 556 -65.41 15.09 -85.17
CA LEU A 556 -66.19 14.44 -84.11
C LEU A 556 -66.51 15.23 -82.82
N GLU A 557 -67.81 15.54 -82.73
CA GLU A 557 -68.73 14.97 -81.71
C GLU A 557 -69.04 15.74 -80.41
N THR A 558 -70.27 15.47 -79.94
CA THR A 558 -70.86 15.84 -78.65
C THR A 558 -71.23 17.33 -78.46
N SER A 559 -72.18 17.71 -77.59
CA SER A 559 -73.04 16.88 -76.76
C SER A 559 -74.47 17.43 -76.62
N ALA A 560 -75.40 16.50 -76.76
CA ALA A 560 -76.70 16.44 -76.12
C ALA A 560 -76.75 17.12 -74.73
N GLN A 561 -77.60 18.13 -74.62
CA GLN A 561 -77.96 18.79 -73.38
C GLN A 561 -79.33 18.25 -72.90
N THR A 562 -79.60 18.31 -71.59
CA THR A 562 -80.91 18.06 -70.92
C THR A 562 -81.35 16.63 -70.57
N GLU A 563 -80.48 15.80 -69.97
CA GLU A 563 -80.93 14.68 -69.11
C GLU A 563 -80.31 14.71 -67.68
N ALA A 564 -79.52 15.74 -67.38
CA ALA A 564 -78.61 15.78 -66.23
C ALA A 564 -79.17 16.39 -64.91
N LYS A 565 -80.50 16.49 -64.73
CA LYS A 565 -81.08 17.23 -63.57
C LYS A 565 -81.92 16.41 -62.58
N CYS A 566 -82.51 15.27 -62.96
CA CYS A 566 -83.21 14.38 -62.02
C CYS A 566 -82.30 13.30 -61.41
N THR A 567 -81.20 12.94 -62.06
CA THR A 567 -80.25 11.93 -61.57
C THR A 567 -79.41 12.44 -60.39
N ALA A 568 -79.07 13.73 -60.36
CA ALA A 568 -78.17 14.30 -59.35
C ALA A 568 -78.70 14.19 -57.90
N GLN A 569 -79.98 14.45 -57.65
CA GLN A 569 -80.54 14.43 -56.28
C GLN A 569 -80.73 13.02 -55.69
N VAL A 570 -80.84 11.98 -56.53
CA VAL A 570 -80.88 10.59 -56.06
C VAL A 570 -79.46 10.14 -55.68
N THR A 571 -78.45 10.48 -56.51
CA THR A 571 -77.05 10.13 -56.23
C THR A 571 -76.45 10.81 -55.00
N GLU A 572 -77.00 11.93 -54.53
CA GLU A 572 -76.55 12.62 -53.31
C GLU A 572 -76.93 11.82 -52.06
N LEU A 573 -78.21 11.40 -51.95
CA LEU A 573 -78.73 10.65 -50.81
C LEU A 573 -78.24 9.19 -50.79
N GLU A 574 -78.01 8.57 -51.96
CA GLU A 574 -77.36 7.27 -52.03
C GLU A 574 -75.90 7.33 -51.53
N LYS A 575 -75.16 8.40 -51.84
CA LYS A 575 -73.80 8.63 -51.31
C LYS A 575 -73.78 8.84 -49.79
N GLU A 576 -74.73 9.58 -49.22
CA GLU A 576 -74.79 9.74 -47.75
C GLU A 576 -75.11 8.43 -47.03
N ARG A 577 -76.03 7.62 -47.59
CA ARG A 577 -76.29 6.25 -47.09
C ARG A 577 -75.02 5.40 -47.15
N ASP A 578 -74.38 5.33 -48.31
CA ASP A 578 -73.22 4.46 -48.53
C ASP A 578 -71.99 4.92 -47.71
N SER A 579 -71.86 6.23 -47.46
CA SER A 579 -70.88 6.81 -46.53
C SER A 579 -71.12 6.35 -45.08
N LEU A 580 -72.36 6.40 -44.60
CA LEU A 580 -72.70 5.95 -43.25
C LEU A 580 -72.54 4.43 -43.10
N THR A 581 -72.96 3.64 -44.10
CA THR A 581 -72.75 2.18 -44.10
C THR A 581 -71.26 1.82 -44.15
N SER A 582 -70.45 2.55 -44.92
CA SER A 582 -68.99 2.36 -44.95
C SER A 582 -68.31 2.74 -43.63
N MET A 583 -68.76 3.78 -42.94
CA MET A 583 -68.27 4.10 -41.59
C MET A 583 -68.66 3.04 -40.55
N VAL A 584 -69.88 2.49 -40.61
CA VAL A 584 -70.29 1.41 -39.70
C VAL A 584 -69.46 0.15 -39.95
N ALA A 585 -69.27 -0.25 -41.21
CA ALA A 585 -68.41 -1.38 -41.57
C ALA A 585 -66.96 -1.17 -41.11
N GLY A 586 -66.39 0.02 -41.30
CA GLY A 586 -65.05 0.36 -40.81
C GLY A 586 -64.93 0.33 -39.28
N ARG A 587 -65.98 0.72 -38.53
CA ARG A 587 -66.01 0.59 -37.07
C ARG A 587 -66.18 -0.86 -36.59
N GLU A 588 -66.87 -1.70 -37.35
CA GLU A 588 -66.96 -3.13 -37.07
C GLU A 588 -65.62 -3.85 -37.35
N GLU A 589 -64.91 -3.50 -38.42
CA GLU A 589 -63.53 -3.97 -38.67
C GLU A 589 -62.55 -3.48 -37.59
N GLU A 590 -62.60 -2.21 -37.17
CA GLU A 590 -61.79 -1.70 -36.05
C GLU A 590 -62.05 -2.48 -34.75
N LEU A 591 -63.32 -2.79 -34.44
CA LEU A 591 -63.68 -3.55 -33.24
C LEU A 591 -63.28 -5.03 -33.32
N LEU A 592 -63.29 -5.64 -34.51
CA LEU A 592 -62.76 -6.99 -34.72
C LEU A 592 -61.24 -7.01 -34.57
N ALA A 593 -60.53 -6.08 -35.21
CA ALA A 593 -59.07 -5.95 -35.08
C ALA A 593 -58.63 -5.71 -33.63
N LEU A 594 -59.34 -4.87 -32.87
CA LEU A 594 -59.07 -4.65 -31.45
C LEU A 594 -59.35 -5.89 -30.58
N ARG A 595 -60.33 -6.72 -30.95
CA ARG A 595 -60.59 -8.00 -30.25
C ARG A 595 -59.50 -9.03 -30.53
N GLU A 596 -59.10 -9.20 -31.79
CA GLU A 596 -57.98 -10.08 -32.16
C GLU A 596 -56.67 -9.63 -31.49
N GLN A 597 -56.43 -8.30 -31.43
CA GLN A 597 -55.27 -7.74 -30.76
C GLN A 597 -55.29 -7.97 -29.23
N LEU A 598 -56.46 -7.92 -28.59
CA LEU A 598 -56.64 -8.23 -27.17
C LEU A 598 -56.41 -9.73 -26.89
N GLU A 599 -56.98 -10.62 -27.71
CA GLU A 599 -56.83 -12.07 -27.57
C GLU A 599 -55.39 -12.52 -27.82
N CYS A 600 -54.73 -11.94 -28.83
CA CYS A 600 -53.29 -12.13 -29.07
C CYS A 600 -52.45 -11.66 -27.88
N SER A 601 -52.79 -10.50 -27.28
CA SER A 601 -52.09 -9.98 -26.08
C SER A 601 -52.29 -10.87 -24.85
N GLN A 602 -53.46 -11.50 -24.68
CA GLN A 602 -53.72 -12.43 -23.58
C GLN A 602 -52.93 -13.75 -23.75
N LEU A 603 -52.84 -14.28 -24.97
CA LEU A 603 -52.00 -15.45 -25.29
C LEU A 603 -50.50 -15.14 -25.12
N GLN A 604 -50.05 -13.94 -25.47
CA GLN A 604 -48.68 -13.48 -25.21
C GLN A 604 -48.40 -13.36 -23.71
N LEU A 605 -49.36 -12.89 -22.90
CA LEU A 605 -49.19 -12.80 -21.44
C LEU A 605 -49.09 -14.19 -20.79
N ALA A 606 -49.95 -15.13 -21.19
CA ALA A 606 -49.93 -16.50 -20.67
C ALA A 606 -48.62 -17.23 -21.02
N SER A 607 -48.17 -17.15 -22.27
CA SER A 607 -46.90 -17.74 -22.71
C SER A 607 -45.68 -17.05 -22.08
N ALA A 608 -45.72 -15.74 -21.85
CA ALA A 608 -44.69 -15.03 -21.10
C ALA A 608 -44.62 -15.49 -19.64
N GLN A 609 -45.76 -15.73 -18.98
CA GLN A 609 -45.81 -16.20 -17.60
C GLN A 609 -45.29 -17.64 -17.45
N GLU A 610 -45.61 -18.53 -18.39
CA GLU A 610 -45.04 -19.89 -18.45
C GLU A 610 -43.52 -19.84 -18.71
N SER A 611 -43.08 -18.98 -19.64
CA SER A 611 -41.66 -18.73 -19.92
C SER A 611 -40.89 -18.20 -18.70
N MET A 612 -41.46 -17.27 -17.92
CA MET A 612 -40.83 -16.81 -16.67
C MET A 612 -40.72 -17.92 -15.62
N CYS A 613 -41.75 -18.76 -15.47
CA CYS A 613 -41.71 -19.90 -14.55
C CYS A 613 -40.64 -20.93 -14.95
N GLN A 614 -40.47 -21.19 -16.25
CA GLN A 614 -39.41 -22.06 -16.75
C GLN A 614 -38.03 -21.43 -16.55
N LEU A 615 -37.86 -20.15 -16.89
CA LEU A 615 -36.63 -19.40 -16.68
C LEU A 615 -36.20 -19.37 -15.20
N ALA A 616 -37.13 -19.24 -14.26
CA ALA A 616 -36.85 -19.29 -12.83
C ALA A 616 -36.33 -20.67 -12.36
N LYS A 617 -36.88 -21.76 -12.91
CA LYS A 617 -36.37 -23.12 -12.66
C LYS A 617 -34.96 -23.31 -13.22
N ASP A 618 -34.74 -22.85 -14.45
CA ASP A 618 -33.44 -22.97 -15.13
C ASP A 618 -32.36 -22.12 -14.44
N GLN A 619 -32.71 -20.93 -13.94
CA GLN A 619 -31.84 -20.09 -13.12
C GLN A 619 -31.47 -20.76 -11.78
N ARG A 620 -32.42 -21.38 -11.07
CA ARG A 620 -32.16 -22.12 -9.83
C ARG A 620 -31.20 -23.30 -10.08
N LYS A 621 -31.42 -24.09 -11.15
CA LYS A 621 -30.52 -25.17 -11.57
C LYS A 621 -29.11 -24.65 -11.93
N ALA A 622 -29.03 -23.55 -12.67
CA ALA A 622 -27.76 -22.93 -13.04
C ALA A 622 -26.99 -22.38 -11.82
N LEU A 623 -27.68 -21.83 -10.81
CA LEU A 623 -27.07 -21.37 -9.56
C LEU A 623 -26.47 -22.53 -8.76
N LEU A 624 -27.19 -23.65 -8.61
CA LEU A 624 -26.67 -24.84 -7.92
C LEU A 624 -25.41 -25.38 -8.61
N LEU A 625 -25.49 -25.57 -9.94
CA LEU A 625 -24.37 -26.06 -10.75
C LEU A 625 -23.15 -25.13 -10.69
N ARG A 626 -23.36 -23.81 -10.74
CA ARG A 626 -22.28 -22.81 -10.67
C ARG A 626 -21.61 -22.80 -9.30
N SER A 627 -22.40 -22.81 -8.23
CA SER A 627 -21.90 -22.84 -6.85
C SER A 627 -21.11 -24.12 -6.59
N ARG A 628 -21.63 -25.28 -7.00
CA ARG A 628 -20.92 -26.56 -6.90
C ARG A 628 -19.57 -26.54 -7.63
N LYS A 629 -19.52 -26.02 -8.87
CA LYS A 629 -18.27 -25.87 -9.64
C LYS A 629 -17.25 -24.91 -9.03
N VAL A 630 -17.70 -23.95 -8.20
CA VAL A 630 -16.79 -23.10 -7.41
C VAL A 630 -16.17 -23.93 -6.27
N VAL A 631 -16.97 -24.71 -5.54
CA VAL A 631 -16.48 -25.57 -4.46
C VAL A 631 -15.60 -26.71 -4.96
N GLU A 632 -15.97 -27.38 -6.05
CA GLU A 632 -15.12 -28.39 -6.70
C GLU A 632 -13.72 -27.84 -6.98
N ARG A 633 -13.65 -26.61 -7.51
CA ARG A 633 -12.38 -25.93 -7.77
C ARG A 633 -11.60 -25.64 -6.48
N MET A 634 -12.26 -25.16 -5.41
CA MET A 634 -11.62 -24.89 -4.13
C MET A 634 -11.01 -26.15 -3.51
N VAL A 635 -11.75 -27.26 -3.52
CA VAL A 635 -11.27 -28.55 -3.00
C VAL A 635 -10.15 -29.11 -3.87
N GLN A 636 -10.26 -28.99 -5.20
CA GLN A 636 -9.20 -29.41 -6.14
C GLN A 636 -7.92 -28.57 -5.97
N GLU A 637 -8.05 -27.27 -5.72
CA GLU A 637 -6.93 -26.36 -5.45
C GLU A 637 -6.24 -26.74 -4.12
N ALA A 638 -7.00 -26.98 -3.05
CA ALA A 638 -6.46 -27.46 -1.78
C ALA A 638 -5.75 -28.82 -1.90
N LEU A 639 -6.27 -29.74 -2.73
CA LEU A 639 -5.60 -31.00 -3.05
C LEU A 639 -4.29 -30.79 -3.81
N SER A 640 -4.25 -29.90 -4.81
CA SER A 640 -3.00 -29.59 -5.53
C SER A 640 -1.93 -28.95 -4.62
N GLN A 641 -2.33 -28.12 -3.65
CA GLN A 641 -1.42 -27.53 -2.66
C GLN A 641 -0.92 -28.56 -1.63
N LEU A 642 -1.62 -29.68 -1.46
CA LEU A 642 -1.17 -30.82 -0.65
C LEU A 642 -0.12 -31.67 -1.39
N GLU A 643 -0.22 -31.77 -2.72
CA GLU A 643 0.73 -32.49 -3.58
C GLU A 643 2.00 -31.68 -3.88
N GLU A 644 1.88 -30.36 -4.04
CA GLU A 644 3.01 -29.41 -4.10
C GLU A 644 3.08 -28.59 -2.80
N PRO A 645 3.62 -29.14 -1.69
CA PRO A 645 3.69 -28.44 -0.41
C PRO A 645 4.57 -27.19 -0.52
N THR A 646 3.92 -26.03 -0.65
CA THR A 646 4.57 -24.73 -0.55
C THR A 646 5.27 -24.60 0.80
N LEU A 647 6.46 -23.99 0.83
CA LEU A 647 7.29 -23.81 2.03
C LEU A 647 6.68 -22.78 3.00
N ILE A 648 5.55 -23.14 3.61
CA ILE A 648 4.82 -22.36 4.60
C ILE A 648 5.46 -22.58 5.97
N SER A 649 6.11 -21.54 6.48
CA SER A 649 6.72 -21.52 7.82
C SER A 649 5.70 -21.55 8.97
N CYS A 650 4.40 -21.49 8.68
CA CYS A 650 3.32 -21.51 9.67
C CYS A 650 2.88 -22.94 9.94
N ALA A 651 3.69 -23.70 10.67
CA ALA A 651 3.31 -25.04 11.09
C ALA A 651 2.15 -24.98 12.10
N GLY A 652 1.09 -25.74 11.80
CA GLY A 652 -0.15 -25.77 12.59
C GLY A 652 0.01 -26.46 13.95
N SER A 653 -0.99 -26.29 14.82
CA SER A 653 -1.16 -27.15 15.99
C SER A 653 -2.17 -28.27 15.69
N THR A 654 -1.88 -29.47 16.19
CA THR A 654 -2.76 -30.64 16.09
C THR A 654 -4.16 -30.36 16.66
N GLU A 655 -4.24 -29.55 17.71
CA GLU A 655 -5.49 -29.06 18.31
C GLU A 655 -6.37 -28.30 17.31
N HIS A 656 -5.78 -27.47 16.43
CA HIS A 656 -6.53 -26.69 15.45
C HIS A 656 -7.12 -27.58 14.35
N LEU A 657 -6.37 -28.60 13.92
CA LEU A 657 -6.88 -29.62 12.99
C LEU A 657 -8.09 -30.35 13.58
N LEU A 658 -8.02 -30.78 14.84
CA LEU A 658 -9.13 -31.44 15.54
C LEU A 658 -10.37 -30.55 15.67
N ALA A 659 -10.18 -29.25 15.93
CA ALA A 659 -11.27 -28.27 15.96
C ALA A 659 -11.96 -28.13 14.58
N LYS A 660 -11.19 -28.07 13.49
CA LYS A 660 -11.72 -28.00 12.11
C LYS A 660 -12.48 -29.26 11.72
N VAL A 661 -11.96 -30.46 12.03
CA VAL A 661 -12.65 -31.74 11.80
C VAL A 661 -14.02 -31.76 12.49
N LYS A 662 -14.12 -31.27 13.73
CA LYS A 662 -15.41 -31.16 14.43
C LYS A 662 -16.39 -30.20 13.73
N SER A 663 -15.91 -29.07 13.21
CA SER A 663 -16.72 -28.12 12.44
C SER A 663 -17.25 -28.71 11.14
N VAL A 664 -16.42 -29.47 10.40
CA VAL A 664 -16.84 -30.19 9.20
C VAL A 664 -17.97 -31.16 9.51
N SER A 665 -17.84 -31.99 10.55
CA SER A 665 -18.88 -32.99 10.89
C SER A 665 -20.26 -32.36 11.10
N SER A 666 -20.32 -31.22 11.80
CA SER A 666 -21.57 -30.47 11.98
C SER A 666 -22.10 -29.85 10.67
N CYS A 667 -21.21 -29.40 9.79
CA CYS A 667 -21.60 -28.90 8.46
C CYS A 667 -22.21 -30.00 7.56
N ILE A 668 -21.74 -31.24 7.66
CA ILE A 668 -22.30 -32.38 6.90
C ILE A 668 -23.74 -32.67 7.35
N GLU A 669 -24.01 -32.66 8.65
CA GLU A 669 -25.36 -32.82 9.21
C GLU A 669 -26.31 -31.69 8.76
N GLN A 670 -25.83 -30.45 8.74
CA GLN A 670 -26.60 -29.32 8.22
C GLN A 670 -26.88 -29.43 6.72
N LEU A 671 -25.90 -29.90 5.93
CA LEU A 671 -26.03 -30.10 4.49
C LEU A 671 -27.09 -31.16 4.15
N GLU A 672 -27.07 -32.32 4.82
CA GLU A 672 -28.09 -33.37 4.67
C GLU A 672 -29.49 -32.86 4.97
N LYS A 673 -29.64 -32.05 6.02
CA LYS A 673 -30.91 -31.39 6.38
C LYS A 673 -31.37 -30.41 5.30
N SER A 674 -30.48 -29.51 4.86
CA SER A 674 -30.80 -28.50 3.83
C SER A 674 -31.18 -29.13 2.48
N ARG A 675 -30.54 -30.25 2.10
CA ARG A 675 -30.89 -31.02 0.91
C ARG A 675 -32.26 -31.67 1.04
N SER A 676 -32.58 -32.24 2.20
CA SER A 676 -33.90 -32.83 2.47
C SER A 676 -35.02 -31.79 2.36
N GLN A 677 -34.77 -30.56 2.83
CA GLN A 677 -35.69 -29.42 2.69
C GLN A 677 -35.83 -29.01 1.21
N HIS A 678 -34.74 -28.90 0.46
CA HIS A 678 -34.76 -28.53 -0.96
C HIS A 678 -35.53 -29.57 -1.82
N LEU A 679 -35.41 -30.86 -1.52
CA LEU A 679 -36.17 -31.91 -2.21
C LEU A 679 -37.67 -31.87 -1.90
N ALA A 680 -38.05 -31.44 -0.70
CA ALA A 680 -39.46 -31.23 -0.33
C ALA A 680 -40.04 -29.94 -0.94
N CYS A 681 -39.24 -28.88 -1.03
CA CYS A 681 -39.63 -27.57 -1.55
C CYS A 681 -38.53 -27.00 -2.49
N PRO A 682 -38.56 -27.30 -3.80
CA PRO A 682 -37.55 -26.85 -4.78
C PRO A 682 -37.46 -25.32 -4.99
N GLU A 683 -38.33 -24.55 -4.34
CA GLU A 683 -38.31 -23.09 -4.33
C GLU A 683 -37.28 -22.55 -3.32
N GLU A 684 -37.00 -23.29 -2.25
CA GLU A 684 -36.05 -22.93 -1.20
C GLU A 684 -34.69 -23.56 -1.51
N ILE A 685 -33.79 -22.76 -2.09
CA ILE A 685 -32.44 -23.19 -2.51
C ILE A 685 -31.31 -22.55 -1.67
N SER A 686 -31.62 -21.48 -0.92
CA SER A 686 -30.63 -20.65 -0.21
C SER A 686 -29.79 -21.45 0.80
N ASP A 687 -30.44 -22.22 1.68
CA ASP A 687 -29.77 -22.96 2.75
C ASP A 687 -28.88 -24.08 2.19
N LEU A 688 -29.32 -24.73 1.10
CA LEU A 688 -28.52 -25.73 0.39
C LEU A 688 -27.26 -25.08 -0.22
N LEU A 689 -27.39 -23.93 -0.90
CA LEU A 689 -26.23 -23.22 -1.46
C LEU A 689 -25.25 -22.82 -0.36
N HIS A 690 -25.75 -22.29 0.77
CA HIS A 690 -24.92 -21.92 1.91
C HIS A 690 -24.17 -23.13 2.49
N SER A 691 -24.87 -24.24 2.74
CA SER A 691 -24.26 -25.46 3.28
C SER A 691 -23.25 -26.10 2.33
N VAL A 692 -23.48 -26.05 1.01
CA VAL A 692 -22.49 -26.51 0.02
C VAL A 692 -21.24 -25.61 0.02
N MET A 693 -21.38 -24.28 0.14
CA MET A 693 -20.21 -23.38 0.21
C MET A 693 -19.42 -23.59 1.49
N LEU A 694 -20.13 -23.72 2.62
CA LEU A 694 -19.51 -23.94 3.92
C LEU A 694 -18.75 -25.27 3.96
N LEU A 695 -19.30 -26.34 3.39
CA LEU A 695 -18.58 -27.61 3.23
C LEU A 695 -17.29 -27.40 2.44
N GLY A 696 -17.36 -26.75 1.28
CA GLY A 696 -16.18 -26.48 0.44
C GLY A 696 -15.05 -25.73 1.15
N HIS A 697 -15.39 -24.68 1.89
CA HIS A 697 -14.44 -23.93 2.70
C HIS A 697 -13.84 -24.80 3.83
N LEU A 698 -14.67 -25.50 4.61
CA LEU A 698 -14.20 -26.31 5.73
C LEU A 698 -13.38 -27.53 5.27
N THR A 699 -13.70 -28.12 4.12
CA THR A 699 -12.90 -29.16 3.48
C THR A 699 -11.51 -28.66 3.11
N SER A 700 -11.44 -27.51 2.43
CA SER A 700 -10.18 -26.90 2.01
C SER A 700 -9.30 -26.52 3.20
N ASP A 701 -9.89 -25.91 4.24
CA ASP A 701 -9.22 -25.61 5.51
C ASP A 701 -8.66 -26.88 6.18
N THR A 702 -9.45 -27.96 6.23
CA THR A 702 -9.05 -29.21 6.89
C THR A 702 -7.90 -29.89 6.15
N ILE A 703 -7.88 -29.82 4.81
CA ILE A 703 -6.76 -30.29 3.98
C ILE A 703 -5.49 -29.46 4.24
N ALA A 704 -5.60 -28.13 4.27
CA ALA A 704 -4.47 -27.23 4.52
C ALA A 704 -3.88 -27.38 5.93
N HIS A 705 -4.73 -27.53 6.96
CA HIS A 705 -4.29 -27.82 8.32
C HIS A 705 -3.75 -29.24 8.49
N GLY A 706 -4.27 -30.22 7.72
CA GLY A 706 -3.71 -31.56 7.60
C GLY A 706 -2.26 -31.50 7.11
N SER A 707 -2.02 -30.88 5.95
CA SER A 707 -0.67 -30.63 5.40
C SER A 707 0.26 -29.98 6.44
N SER A 708 -0.20 -28.89 7.04
CA SER A 708 0.58 -28.11 8.03
C SER A 708 0.89 -28.88 9.32
N THR A 709 0.11 -29.93 9.63
CA THR A 709 0.31 -30.83 10.77
C THR A 709 1.22 -31.99 10.38
N SER A 710 1.09 -32.54 9.16
CA SER A 710 2.01 -33.55 8.61
C SER A 710 3.46 -33.07 8.63
N LEU A 711 3.73 -31.80 8.32
CA LEU A 711 5.08 -31.20 8.39
C LEU A 711 5.74 -31.23 9.78
N ARG A 712 4.98 -31.47 10.86
CA ARG A 712 5.48 -31.63 12.24
C ARG A 712 5.33 -33.05 12.78
N ALA A 713 4.68 -33.94 12.04
CA ALA A 713 4.43 -35.31 12.47
C ALA A 713 5.65 -36.22 12.17
N PRO A 714 5.86 -37.31 12.93
CA PRO A 714 6.77 -38.38 12.52
C PRO A 714 6.40 -38.89 11.12
N PRO A 715 7.36 -39.29 10.27
CA PRO A 715 7.13 -39.54 8.84
C PRO A 715 5.98 -40.52 8.56
N GLU A 716 5.92 -41.65 9.27
CA GLU A 716 4.82 -42.63 9.13
C GLU A 716 3.42 -42.03 9.39
N ARG A 717 3.35 -41.06 10.32
CA ARG A 717 2.11 -40.35 10.69
C ARG A 717 1.83 -39.19 9.75
N ALA A 718 2.87 -38.52 9.25
CA ALA A 718 2.77 -37.48 8.23
C ALA A 718 2.22 -38.06 6.92
N ASP A 719 2.72 -39.21 6.48
CA ASP A 719 2.23 -39.92 5.29
C ASP A 719 0.79 -40.40 5.49
N SER A 720 0.49 -41.04 6.63
CA SER A 720 -0.86 -41.50 6.99
C SER A 720 -1.88 -40.36 7.03
N LEU A 721 -1.50 -39.20 7.58
CA LEU A 721 -2.35 -38.01 7.66
C LEU A 721 -2.56 -37.39 6.28
N THR A 722 -1.49 -37.32 5.48
CA THR A 722 -1.52 -36.77 4.12
C THR A 722 -2.43 -37.60 3.20
N GLU A 723 -2.31 -38.92 3.21
CA GLU A 723 -3.23 -39.79 2.46
C GLU A 723 -4.66 -39.71 2.99
N ALA A 724 -4.86 -39.59 4.31
CA ALA A 724 -6.18 -39.38 4.88
C ALA A 724 -6.85 -38.07 4.41
N CYS A 725 -6.07 -36.99 4.28
CA CYS A 725 -6.54 -35.71 3.72
C CYS A 725 -6.80 -35.79 2.21
N LYS A 726 -5.98 -36.51 1.43
CA LYS A 726 -6.23 -36.74 -0.01
C LYS A 726 -7.53 -37.51 -0.25
N GLU A 727 -7.74 -38.60 0.50
CA GLU A 727 -8.96 -39.41 0.39
C GLU A 727 -10.19 -38.60 0.81
N TYR A 728 -10.12 -37.86 1.93
CA TYR A 728 -11.17 -36.94 2.37
C TYR A 728 -11.57 -35.91 1.29
N GLY A 729 -10.60 -35.31 0.59
CA GLY A 729 -10.87 -34.39 -0.51
C GLY A 729 -11.53 -35.06 -1.72
N ARG A 730 -11.06 -36.26 -2.11
CA ARG A 730 -11.66 -37.06 -3.19
C ARG A 730 -13.09 -37.47 -2.90
N GLU A 731 -13.37 -37.98 -1.70
CA GLU A 731 -14.72 -38.34 -1.28
C GLU A 731 -15.65 -37.12 -1.19
N THR A 732 -15.11 -35.95 -0.80
CA THR A 732 -15.87 -34.69 -0.86
C THR A 732 -16.25 -34.32 -2.31
N LEU A 733 -15.33 -34.47 -3.27
CA LEU A 733 -15.61 -34.23 -4.69
C LEU A 733 -16.64 -35.23 -5.25
N ALA A 734 -16.56 -36.51 -4.88
CA ALA A 734 -17.54 -37.52 -5.29
C ALA A 734 -18.94 -37.24 -4.71
N TYR A 735 -19.02 -36.85 -3.45
CA TYR A 735 -20.29 -36.43 -2.82
C TYR A 735 -20.87 -35.18 -3.49
N LEU A 736 -20.06 -34.19 -3.82
CA LEU A 736 -20.51 -33.02 -4.59
C LEU A 736 -21.03 -33.44 -5.98
N ALA A 737 -20.31 -34.29 -6.71
CA ALA A 737 -20.75 -34.79 -8.01
C ALA A 737 -22.11 -35.52 -7.94
N SER A 738 -22.38 -36.28 -6.89
CA SER A 738 -23.69 -36.93 -6.66
C SER A 738 -24.84 -35.98 -6.26
N LEU A 739 -24.58 -34.66 -6.22
CA LEU A 739 -25.62 -33.61 -6.22
C LEU A 739 -26.05 -33.20 -7.65
N GLU A 740 -25.50 -33.79 -8.72
CA GLU A 740 -25.84 -33.46 -10.12
C GLU A 740 -27.15 -34.08 -10.60
N GLU A 741 -27.38 -35.35 -10.27
CA GLU A 741 -28.53 -36.10 -10.76
C GLU A 741 -29.75 -35.84 -9.88
N GLU A 742 -30.94 -35.74 -10.50
CA GLU A 742 -32.24 -35.83 -9.82
C GLU A 742 -32.52 -37.29 -9.37
N ALA A 743 -31.52 -37.92 -8.75
CA ALA A 743 -31.60 -39.25 -8.18
C ALA A 743 -32.44 -39.21 -6.88
N PRO A 744 -33.25 -40.25 -6.60
CA PRO A 744 -33.99 -40.35 -5.34
C PRO A 744 -33.03 -40.38 -4.13
N LEU A 745 -33.57 -40.05 -2.95
CA LEU A 745 -32.80 -39.86 -1.69
C LEU A 745 -31.87 -41.02 -1.29
N GLU A 746 -32.07 -42.22 -1.84
CA GLU A 746 -31.35 -43.44 -1.49
C GLU A 746 -29.91 -43.52 -2.06
N ASN A 747 -29.54 -42.64 -2.99
CA ASN A 747 -28.30 -42.77 -3.80
C ASN A 747 -27.13 -41.82 -3.43
N THR A 748 -27.18 -41.08 -2.32
CA THR A 748 -26.04 -40.23 -1.91
C THR A 748 -25.66 -40.45 -0.45
N ASP A 749 -24.60 -41.22 -0.24
CA ASP A 749 -24.09 -41.54 1.08
C ASP A 749 -22.92 -40.63 1.48
N SER A 750 -22.96 -40.08 2.69
CA SER A 750 -21.88 -39.28 3.30
C SER A 750 -20.95 -40.10 4.20
N THR A 751 -21.20 -41.41 4.37
CA THR A 751 -20.38 -42.30 5.20
C THR A 751 -18.90 -42.27 4.82
N ALA A 752 -18.56 -42.21 3.53
CA ALA A 752 -17.17 -42.15 3.05
C ALA A 752 -16.43 -40.91 3.56
N ILE A 753 -17.06 -39.73 3.50
CA ILE A 753 -16.52 -38.48 4.06
C ILE A 753 -16.36 -38.60 5.59
N ARG A 754 -17.40 -39.09 6.28
CA ARG A 754 -17.39 -39.29 7.74
C ARG A 754 -16.29 -40.26 8.19
N SER A 755 -16.04 -41.31 7.41
CA SER A 755 -14.96 -42.30 7.63
C SER A 755 -13.57 -41.67 7.45
N CYS A 756 -13.38 -40.85 6.41
CA CYS A 756 -12.12 -40.15 6.24
C CYS A 756 -11.85 -39.15 7.38
N LEU A 757 -12.87 -38.41 7.83
CA LEU A 757 -12.77 -37.48 8.97
C LEU A 757 -12.46 -38.18 10.29
N SER A 758 -13.04 -39.36 10.55
CA SER A 758 -12.75 -40.12 11.78
C SER A 758 -11.31 -40.63 11.80
N ARG A 759 -10.75 -41.01 10.64
CA ARG A 759 -9.33 -41.37 10.49
C ARG A 759 -8.40 -40.16 10.69
N ILE A 760 -8.70 -39.00 10.10
CA ILE A 760 -7.96 -37.75 10.33
C ILE A 760 -7.98 -37.40 11.83
N LYS A 761 -9.15 -37.52 12.48
CA LYS A 761 -9.32 -37.29 13.90
C LYS A 761 -8.43 -38.21 14.75
N ALA A 762 -8.45 -39.51 14.51
CA ALA A 762 -7.65 -40.48 15.26
C ALA A 762 -6.14 -40.18 15.15
N ILE A 763 -5.65 -39.90 13.94
CA ILE A 763 -4.24 -39.52 13.72
C ILE A 763 -3.90 -38.22 14.46
N GLY A 764 -4.81 -37.24 14.46
CA GLY A 764 -4.67 -36.00 15.23
C GLY A 764 -4.65 -36.20 16.75
N GLU A 765 -5.49 -37.07 17.30
CA GLU A 765 -5.50 -37.38 18.75
C GLU A 765 -4.18 -38.05 19.19
N GLU A 766 -3.54 -38.83 18.32
CA GLU A 766 -2.24 -39.46 18.59
C GLU A 766 -1.03 -38.53 18.38
N LEU A 767 -1.18 -37.44 17.63
CA LEU A 767 -0.15 -36.41 17.37
C LEU A 767 -0.17 -35.25 18.39
N LEU A 768 -0.88 -35.40 19.51
CA LEU A 768 -0.83 -34.45 20.62
C LEU A 768 0.46 -34.64 21.44
N PRO A 769 1.24 -33.57 21.72
CA PRO A 769 2.47 -33.68 22.50
C PRO A 769 2.20 -34.22 23.91
N ARG A 770 2.76 -35.40 24.22
CA ARG A 770 2.84 -35.90 25.60
C ARG A 770 4.02 -35.19 26.28
N GLY A 771 3.71 -34.31 27.23
CA GLY A 771 4.71 -33.48 27.89
C GLY A 771 5.75 -34.30 28.66
N LEU A 772 6.97 -33.76 28.77
CA LEU A 772 8.03 -34.29 29.62
C LEU A 772 7.61 -34.29 31.09
N ASP A 773 8.10 -35.30 31.82
CA ASP A 773 7.56 -35.76 33.11
C ASP A 773 8.00 -34.90 34.32
N ILE A 774 7.76 -33.58 34.24
CA ILE A 774 7.72 -32.72 35.42
C ILE A 774 6.39 -33.01 36.12
N LYS A 775 6.45 -33.54 37.34
CA LYS A 775 5.25 -33.90 38.12
C LYS A 775 4.26 -32.75 38.17
N GLN A 776 3.16 -32.91 37.45
CA GLN A 776 2.15 -31.87 37.23
C GLN A 776 1.58 -31.29 38.54
N GLU A 777 1.60 -32.05 39.63
CA GLU A 777 1.13 -31.62 40.96
C GLU A 777 1.98 -30.50 41.60
N GLU A 778 3.26 -30.35 41.25
CA GLU A 778 4.18 -29.39 41.91
C GLU A 778 4.22 -28.01 41.22
N LEU A 779 3.82 -27.91 39.95
CA LEU A 779 3.89 -26.68 39.15
C LEU A 779 2.98 -25.55 39.69
N GLY A 780 1.82 -25.90 40.25
CA GLY A 780 0.85 -24.93 40.75
C GLY A 780 1.32 -24.13 41.97
N ASP A 781 2.04 -24.77 42.90
CA ASP A 781 2.62 -24.09 44.06
C ASP A 781 3.83 -23.22 43.70
N LEU A 782 4.48 -23.53 42.56
CA LEU A 782 5.70 -22.86 42.14
C LEU A 782 5.43 -21.46 41.56
N VAL A 783 4.27 -21.20 40.95
CA VAL A 783 3.89 -19.87 40.43
C VAL A 783 3.80 -18.84 41.54
N ASP A 784 2.97 -19.08 42.56
CA ASP A 784 2.77 -18.15 43.67
C ASP A 784 4.06 -17.95 44.49
N LYS A 785 4.83 -19.04 44.67
CA LYS A 785 6.13 -19.00 45.33
C LYS A 785 7.12 -18.10 44.56
N GLU A 786 7.19 -18.23 43.24
CA GLU A 786 8.14 -17.47 42.42
C GLU A 786 7.75 -15.99 42.29
N MET A 787 6.46 -15.69 42.08
CA MET A 787 5.95 -14.31 42.06
C MET A 787 6.22 -13.59 43.38
N THR A 788 6.08 -14.33 44.51
CA THR A 788 6.35 -13.78 45.84
C THR A 788 7.86 -13.62 46.10
N ALA A 789 8.70 -14.57 45.65
CA ALA A 789 10.16 -14.43 45.71
C ALA A 789 10.66 -13.25 44.86
N THR A 790 10.07 -13.05 43.69
CA THR A 790 10.36 -11.91 42.81
C THR A 790 9.99 -10.58 43.49
N SER A 791 8.80 -10.48 44.08
CA SER A 791 8.40 -9.27 44.85
C SER A 791 9.38 -8.96 45.99
N ALA A 792 9.78 -9.99 46.76
CA ALA A 792 10.76 -9.84 47.83
C ALA A 792 12.15 -9.39 47.32
N ALA A 793 12.55 -9.83 46.11
CA ALA A 793 13.78 -9.36 45.48
C ALA A 793 13.71 -7.87 45.06
N ILE A 794 12.55 -7.40 44.56
CA ILE A 794 12.35 -5.97 44.26
C ILE A 794 12.38 -5.12 45.54
N GLU A 795 11.78 -5.60 46.63
CA GLU A 795 11.76 -4.91 47.92
C GLU A 795 13.18 -4.84 48.54
N ALA A 796 13.94 -5.93 48.50
CA ALA A 796 15.34 -5.96 48.93
C ALA A 796 16.23 -5.05 48.07
N ALA A 797 16.02 -5.04 46.74
CA ALA A 797 16.69 -4.13 45.82
C ALA A 797 16.39 -2.67 46.17
N THR A 798 15.13 -2.32 46.42
CA THR A 798 14.70 -0.96 46.81
C THR A 798 15.36 -0.51 48.11
N ALA A 799 15.30 -1.33 49.16
CA ALA A 799 15.91 -1.03 50.46
C ALA A 799 17.43 -0.83 50.37
N ARG A 800 18.12 -1.60 49.51
CA ARG A 800 19.56 -1.42 49.26
C ARG A 800 19.86 -0.12 48.50
N ILE A 801 19.00 0.31 47.57
CA ILE A 801 19.13 1.63 46.93
C ILE A 801 18.98 2.77 47.94
N GLU A 802 18.04 2.67 48.88
CA GLU A 802 17.87 3.65 49.97
C GLU A 802 19.10 3.69 50.91
N GLU A 803 19.69 2.53 51.23
CA GLU A 803 20.93 2.45 52.00
C GLU A 803 22.10 3.14 51.26
N MET A 804 22.22 2.94 49.93
CA MET A 804 23.22 3.60 49.09
C MET A 804 23.03 5.12 49.04
N LEU A 805 21.78 5.59 48.92
CA LEU A 805 21.43 7.02 48.97
C LEU A 805 21.86 7.65 50.30
N SER A 806 21.59 6.97 51.41
CA SER A 806 22.00 7.41 52.75
C SER A 806 23.52 7.47 52.90
N LYS A 807 24.24 6.44 52.41
CA LYS A 807 25.72 6.41 52.42
C LYS A 807 26.33 7.50 51.54
N SER A 808 25.80 7.73 50.35
CA SER A 808 26.30 8.77 49.44
C SER A 808 26.12 10.16 50.06
N ARG A 809 24.95 10.47 50.63
CA ARG A 809 24.69 11.72 51.38
C ARG A 809 25.65 11.96 52.55
N ALA A 810 26.18 10.91 53.16
CA ALA A 810 27.11 11.00 54.29
C ALA A 810 28.60 11.04 53.86
N GLY A 811 28.95 10.60 52.65
CA GLY A 811 30.33 10.37 52.22
C GLY A 811 30.78 11.10 50.94
N ASP A 812 29.85 11.49 50.06
CA ASP A 812 30.12 12.22 48.82
C ASP A 812 29.78 13.72 48.98
N THR A 813 30.44 14.57 48.19
CA THR A 813 30.17 16.03 48.17
C THR A 813 30.28 16.59 46.74
N GLY A 814 29.67 17.75 46.51
CA GLY A 814 29.68 18.44 45.22
C GLY A 814 29.00 17.65 44.10
N VAL A 815 29.47 17.85 42.85
CA VAL A 815 28.89 17.23 41.63
C VAL A 815 28.75 15.71 41.75
N LYS A 816 29.67 15.02 42.42
CA LYS A 816 29.60 13.57 42.62
C LYS A 816 28.35 13.16 43.42
N LEU A 817 28.00 13.92 44.46
CA LEU A 817 26.78 13.66 45.25
C LEU A 817 25.52 13.89 44.40
N GLU A 818 25.46 14.99 43.65
CA GLU A 818 24.30 15.31 42.79
C GLU A 818 24.07 14.24 41.71
N VAL A 819 25.13 13.71 41.11
CA VAL A 819 25.07 12.61 40.14
C VAL A 819 24.61 11.31 40.82
N ASN A 820 25.19 10.97 41.97
CA ASN A 820 24.84 9.76 42.71
C ASN A 820 23.37 9.77 43.20
N GLU A 821 22.87 10.90 43.71
CA GLU A 821 21.46 11.05 44.10
C GLU A 821 20.51 10.92 42.91
N ARG A 822 20.84 11.53 41.76
CA ARG A 822 20.00 11.49 40.56
C ARG A 822 19.90 10.08 39.97
N ILE A 823 21.03 9.37 39.92
CA ILE A 823 21.08 7.97 39.45
C ILE A 823 20.29 7.07 40.41
N LEU A 824 20.60 7.09 41.71
CA LEU A 824 19.93 6.23 42.68
C LEU A 824 18.43 6.52 42.79
N GLY A 825 18.01 7.79 42.78
CA GLY A 825 16.60 8.16 42.77
C GLY A 825 15.85 7.63 41.53
N SER A 826 16.50 7.66 40.36
CA SER A 826 15.95 7.06 39.14
C SER A 826 15.83 5.52 39.27
N CYS A 827 16.84 4.87 39.87
CA CYS A 827 16.81 3.44 40.15
C CYS A 827 15.69 3.06 41.12
N THR A 828 15.45 3.86 42.17
CA THR A 828 14.31 3.70 43.09
C THR A 828 12.98 3.79 42.35
N SER A 829 12.80 4.80 41.48
CA SER A 829 11.58 4.95 40.67
C SER A 829 11.33 3.74 39.75
N LEU A 830 12.39 3.14 39.18
CA LEU A 830 12.26 1.93 38.38
C LEU A 830 11.87 0.72 39.24
N MET A 831 12.49 0.50 40.41
CA MET A 831 12.08 -0.60 41.29
C MET A 831 10.64 -0.47 41.76
N GLN A 832 10.18 0.73 42.10
CA GLN A 832 8.78 1.00 42.46
C GLN A 832 7.82 0.69 41.30
N ALA A 833 8.14 1.12 40.07
CA ALA A 833 7.33 0.79 38.89
C ALA A 833 7.26 -0.73 38.64
N ILE A 834 8.37 -1.44 38.84
CA ILE A 834 8.42 -2.91 38.71
C ILE A 834 7.61 -3.58 39.81
N GLN A 835 7.63 -3.09 41.05
CA GLN A 835 6.82 -3.63 42.14
C GLN A 835 5.31 -3.54 41.81
N VAL A 836 4.86 -2.40 41.26
CA VAL A 836 3.47 -2.22 40.78
C VAL A 836 3.15 -3.21 39.65
N LEU A 837 4.09 -3.48 38.75
CA LEU A 837 3.93 -4.47 37.66
C LEU A 837 3.82 -5.91 38.19
N ILE A 838 4.64 -6.31 39.16
CA ILE A 838 4.56 -7.64 39.80
C ILE A 838 3.21 -7.83 40.49
N VAL A 839 2.72 -6.81 41.23
CA VAL A 839 1.40 -6.85 41.88
C VAL A 839 0.27 -6.96 40.85
N ALA A 840 0.28 -6.12 39.81
CA ALA A 840 -0.72 -6.17 38.74
C ALA A 840 -0.69 -7.51 37.97
N SER A 841 0.49 -8.11 37.79
CA SER A 841 0.67 -9.43 37.18
C SER A 841 0.03 -10.51 38.06
N LYS A 842 0.29 -10.48 39.38
CA LYS A 842 -0.29 -11.43 40.35
C LYS A 842 -1.81 -11.33 40.45
N ASP A 843 -2.36 -10.11 40.41
CA ASP A 843 -3.81 -9.90 40.43
C ASP A 843 -4.48 -10.39 39.13
N LEU A 844 -3.85 -10.17 37.97
CA LEU A 844 -4.31 -10.74 36.71
C LEU A 844 -4.26 -12.28 36.71
N GLN A 845 -3.19 -12.90 37.25
CA GLN A 845 -3.12 -14.35 37.37
C GLN A 845 -4.25 -14.92 38.23
N ARG A 846 -4.61 -14.23 39.32
CA ARG A 846 -5.74 -14.59 40.18
C ARG A 846 -7.06 -14.61 39.40
N GLU A 847 -7.33 -13.56 38.62
CA GLU A 847 -8.52 -13.44 37.77
C GLU A 847 -8.59 -14.53 36.70
N ILE A 848 -7.47 -14.82 36.03
CA ILE A 848 -7.36 -15.88 35.01
C ILE A 848 -7.69 -17.26 35.62
N VAL A 849 -7.19 -17.54 36.81
CA VAL A 849 -7.47 -18.80 37.52
C VAL A 849 -8.94 -18.84 37.97
N GLU A 850 -9.47 -17.76 38.55
CA GLU A 850 -10.85 -17.71 39.04
C GLU A 850 -11.89 -17.87 37.92
N SER A 851 -11.65 -17.24 36.76
CA SER A 851 -12.49 -17.37 35.57
C SER A 851 -12.31 -18.69 34.81
N GLY A 852 -11.06 -19.18 34.68
CA GLY A 852 -10.70 -20.31 33.83
C GLY A 852 -10.77 -21.70 34.47
N ARG A 853 -10.79 -21.83 35.80
CA ARG A 853 -10.69 -23.15 36.48
C ARG A 853 -11.98 -23.97 36.52
N GLY A 854 -13.15 -23.33 36.43
CA GLY A 854 -14.43 -24.00 36.68
C GLY A 854 -14.47 -24.63 38.08
N THR A 855 -14.66 -25.95 38.17
CA THR A 855 -14.63 -26.71 39.43
C THR A 855 -13.23 -27.16 39.86
N ALA A 856 -12.19 -26.98 39.04
CA ALA A 856 -10.83 -27.40 39.35
C ALA A 856 -10.17 -26.50 40.40
N SER A 857 -9.15 -27.04 41.09
CA SER A 857 -8.28 -26.22 41.95
C SER A 857 -7.34 -25.33 41.13
N PRO A 858 -6.84 -24.22 41.70
CA PRO A 858 -5.77 -23.41 41.10
C PRO A 858 -4.55 -24.23 40.66
N LYS A 859 -4.16 -25.25 41.44
CA LYS A 859 -3.02 -26.12 41.13
C LYS A 859 -3.27 -26.94 39.88
N GLU A 860 -4.45 -27.57 39.78
CA GLU A 860 -4.86 -28.32 38.59
C GLU A 860 -4.97 -27.42 37.34
N PHE A 861 -5.37 -26.16 37.49
CA PHE A 861 -5.44 -25.22 36.38
C PHE A 861 -4.04 -24.92 35.81
N TYR A 862 -3.06 -24.62 36.66
CA TYR A 862 -1.67 -24.43 36.23
C TYR A 862 -1.02 -25.72 35.71
N ALA A 863 -1.33 -26.87 36.31
CA ALA A 863 -0.88 -28.18 35.84
C ALA A 863 -1.37 -28.52 34.42
N LYS A 864 -2.66 -28.26 34.14
CA LYS A 864 -3.28 -28.44 32.81
C LYS A 864 -2.73 -27.49 31.75
N ASN A 865 -2.11 -26.38 32.15
CA ASN A 865 -1.50 -25.38 31.26
C ASN A 865 0.04 -25.33 31.41
N SER A 866 0.69 -26.47 31.72
CA SER A 866 2.11 -26.54 32.16
C SER A 866 3.10 -25.65 31.40
N ARG A 867 3.12 -25.68 30.06
CA ARG A 867 4.05 -24.86 29.25
C ARG A 867 3.86 -23.35 29.44
N TRP A 868 2.62 -22.89 29.65
CA TRP A 868 2.35 -21.48 29.94
C TRP A 868 2.77 -21.13 31.37
N THR A 869 2.48 -22.02 32.32
CA THR A 869 2.91 -21.94 33.72
C THR A 869 4.44 -21.84 33.84
N GLU A 870 5.19 -22.65 33.10
CA GLU A 870 6.66 -22.63 33.03
C GLU A 870 7.20 -21.31 32.47
N GLY A 871 6.62 -20.82 31.35
CA GLY A 871 6.98 -19.52 30.77
C GLY A 871 6.74 -18.35 31.73
N LEU A 872 5.64 -18.39 32.49
CA LEU A 872 5.29 -17.41 33.51
C LEU A 872 6.28 -17.42 34.70
N ILE A 873 6.66 -18.60 35.19
CA ILE A 873 7.68 -18.77 36.25
C ILE A 873 9.05 -18.29 35.77
N SER A 874 9.45 -18.64 34.55
CA SER A 874 10.73 -18.24 33.96
C SER A 874 10.84 -16.71 33.81
N ALA A 875 9.79 -16.06 33.29
CA ALA A 875 9.75 -14.61 33.16
C ALA A 875 9.78 -13.89 34.52
N SER A 876 9.14 -14.44 35.56
CA SER A 876 9.23 -13.90 36.92
C SER A 876 10.66 -13.94 37.46
N LYS A 877 11.35 -15.08 37.30
CA LYS A 877 12.76 -15.25 37.71
C LYS A 877 13.68 -14.24 37.06
N ALA A 878 13.51 -14.00 35.76
CA ALA A 878 14.30 -13.04 35.00
C ALA A 878 14.17 -11.61 35.58
N VAL A 879 12.97 -11.19 35.96
CA VAL A 879 12.73 -9.87 36.59
C VAL A 879 13.41 -9.76 37.95
N GLY A 880 13.29 -10.78 38.83
CA GLY A 880 13.93 -10.77 40.15
C GLY A 880 15.47 -10.78 40.08
N TRP A 881 16.03 -11.52 39.13
CA TRP A 881 17.47 -11.51 38.84
C TRP A 881 17.92 -10.14 38.31
N GLY A 882 17.22 -9.61 37.30
CA GLY A 882 17.54 -8.30 36.71
C GLY A 882 17.53 -7.16 37.72
N ALA A 883 16.61 -7.18 38.69
CA ALA A 883 16.58 -6.22 39.80
C ALA A 883 17.82 -6.28 40.69
N THR A 884 18.28 -7.49 41.03
CA THR A 884 19.49 -7.69 41.84
C THR A 884 20.72 -7.15 41.11
N ILE A 885 20.90 -7.54 39.85
CA ILE A 885 22.04 -7.13 39.03
C ILE A 885 22.05 -5.62 38.76
N MET A 886 20.90 -5.00 38.53
CA MET A 886 20.81 -3.54 38.35
C MET A 886 21.24 -2.79 39.63
N VAL A 887 20.88 -3.29 40.81
CA VAL A 887 21.32 -2.68 42.09
C VAL A 887 22.81 -2.88 42.32
N ASP A 888 23.37 -4.05 41.99
CA ASP A 888 24.82 -4.27 42.05
C ASP A 888 25.58 -3.32 41.10
N ALA A 889 25.08 -3.12 39.87
CA ALA A 889 25.67 -2.16 38.93
C ALA A 889 25.59 -0.71 39.44
N ALA A 890 24.45 -0.31 40.02
CA ALA A 890 24.28 1.02 40.62
C ALA A 890 25.23 1.23 41.82
N ASP A 891 25.41 0.22 42.68
CA ASP A 891 26.34 0.24 43.82
C ASP A 891 27.78 0.44 43.34
N LEU A 892 28.21 -0.30 42.31
CA LEU A 892 29.55 -0.16 41.73
C LEU A 892 29.77 1.23 41.11
N VAL A 893 28.78 1.78 40.39
CA VAL A 893 28.85 3.13 39.80
C VAL A 893 28.98 4.20 40.89
N VAL A 894 28.15 4.16 41.94
CA VAL A 894 28.17 5.12 43.06
C VAL A 894 29.49 5.07 43.84
N GLN A 895 30.04 3.86 44.02
CA GLN A 895 31.38 3.65 44.59
C GLN A 895 32.53 4.12 43.68
N GLY A 896 32.27 4.50 42.42
CA GLY A 896 33.29 4.87 41.44
C GLY A 896 34.14 3.69 40.95
N ARG A 897 33.64 2.45 41.08
CA ARG A 897 34.32 1.21 40.66
C ARG A 897 33.66 0.54 39.45
N GLY A 898 32.40 0.86 39.17
CA GLY A 898 31.60 0.35 38.06
C GLY A 898 31.58 1.29 36.86
N LYS A 899 31.05 0.79 35.75
CA LYS A 899 30.92 1.55 34.49
C LYS A 899 29.49 2.04 34.30
N PHE A 900 29.31 3.27 33.83
CA PHE A 900 27.98 3.79 33.49
C PHE A 900 27.30 2.95 32.40
N GLU A 901 28.06 2.36 31.47
CA GLU A 901 27.57 1.43 30.45
C GLU A 901 26.97 0.15 31.05
N GLU A 902 27.52 -0.33 32.18
CA GLU A 902 27.05 -1.55 32.84
C GLU A 902 25.64 -1.33 33.41
N LEU A 903 25.45 -0.22 34.16
CA LEU A 903 24.15 0.20 34.67
C LEU A 903 23.13 0.43 33.53
N LEU A 904 23.56 1.02 32.42
CA LEU A 904 22.71 1.23 31.24
C LEU A 904 22.24 -0.10 30.63
N VAL A 905 23.14 -1.09 30.47
CA VAL A 905 22.77 -2.43 29.98
C VAL A 905 21.82 -3.13 30.96
N CYS A 906 22.08 -3.09 32.26
CA CYS A 906 21.20 -3.68 33.27
C CYS A 906 19.79 -3.07 33.27
N SER A 907 19.69 -1.75 33.07
CA SER A 907 18.39 -1.06 32.97
C SER A 907 17.55 -1.47 31.75
N HIS A 908 18.19 -1.82 30.64
CA HIS A 908 17.50 -2.38 29.47
C HIS A 908 17.12 -3.85 29.65
N GLU A 909 17.98 -4.66 30.27
CA GLU A 909 17.73 -6.09 30.48
C GLU A 909 16.57 -6.36 31.44
N ILE A 910 16.47 -5.58 32.52
CA ILE A 910 15.34 -5.65 33.45
C ILE A 910 14.03 -5.21 32.78
N ALA A 911 14.05 -4.18 31.93
CA ALA A 911 12.89 -3.76 31.16
C ALA A 911 12.43 -4.87 30.19
N ALA A 912 13.36 -5.50 29.47
CA ALA A 912 13.07 -6.64 28.60
C ALA A 912 12.46 -7.82 29.38
N SER A 913 13.00 -8.13 30.56
CA SER A 913 12.47 -9.17 31.46
C SER A 913 11.03 -8.87 31.91
N THR A 914 10.73 -7.61 32.26
CA THR A 914 9.35 -7.21 32.63
C THR A 914 8.38 -7.27 31.45
N ALA A 915 8.83 -6.94 30.24
CA ALA A 915 8.04 -7.08 29.02
C ALA A 915 7.74 -8.56 28.71
N GLN A 916 8.70 -9.46 28.94
CA GLN A 916 8.49 -10.91 28.84
C GLN A 916 7.45 -11.40 29.86
N LEU A 917 7.50 -10.90 31.10
CA LEU A 917 6.51 -11.24 32.14
C LEU A 917 5.09 -10.76 31.76
N VAL A 918 4.94 -9.53 31.26
CA VAL A 918 3.65 -9.03 30.74
C VAL A 918 3.16 -9.87 29.56
N ALA A 919 4.07 -10.30 28.68
CA ALA A 919 3.75 -11.17 27.56
C ALA A 919 3.32 -12.58 27.97
N ALA A 920 3.91 -13.15 29.03
CA ALA A 920 3.48 -14.42 29.61
C ALA A 920 2.13 -14.29 30.33
N SER A 921 1.95 -13.24 31.13
CA SER A 921 0.73 -13.03 31.93
C SER A 921 -0.52 -12.80 31.10
N LYS A 922 -0.42 -12.18 29.91
CA LYS A 922 -1.60 -11.89 29.05
C LYS A 922 -2.15 -13.08 28.25
N VAL A 923 -1.43 -14.20 28.11
CA VAL A 923 -1.78 -15.29 27.16
C VAL A 923 -3.16 -15.90 27.42
N LYS A 924 -3.59 -15.91 28.69
CA LYS A 924 -4.87 -16.49 29.15
C LYS A 924 -5.83 -15.44 29.71
N ALA A 925 -5.52 -14.15 29.57
CA ALA A 925 -6.37 -13.05 30.04
C ALA A 925 -7.54 -12.79 29.08
N ASP A 926 -8.68 -12.35 29.62
CA ASP A 926 -9.72 -11.73 28.81
C ASP A 926 -9.21 -10.39 28.25
N LYS A 927 -9.64 -10.04 27.04
CA LYS A 927 -9.28 -8.78 26.36
C LYS A 927 -9.86 -7.57 27.09
N ASP A 928 -11.04 -7.72 27.69
CA ASP A 928 -11.75 -6.65 28.39
C ASP A 928 -11.45 -6.64 29.90
N SER A 929 -10.43 -7.36 30.35
CA SER A 929 -10.02 -7.46 31.76
C SER A 929 -9.48 -6.13 32.31
N PRO A 930 -10.01 -5.62 33.44
CA PRO A 930 -9.48 -4.41 34.08
C PRO A 930 -8.07 -4.64 34.68
N ASN A 931 -7.76 -5.85 35.13
CA ASN A 931 -6.41 -6.18 35.61
C ASN A 931 -5.40 -6.27 34.46
N LEU A 932 -5.83 -6.69 33.25
CA LEU A 932 -4.98 -6.62 32.06
C LEU A 932 -4.65 -5.17 31.68
N ALA A 933 -5.64 -4.27 31.71
CA ALA A 933 -5.42 -2.84 31.49
C ALA A 933 -4.45 -2.24 32.52
N ARG A 934 -4.60 -2.60 33.81
CA ARG A 934 -3.70 -2.17 34.89
C ARG A 934 -2.27 -2.70 34.71
N LEU A 935 -2.11 -3.94 34.29
CA LEU A 935 -0.79 -4.53 33.98
C LEU A 935 -0.11 -3.82 32.79
N GLN A 936 -0.87 -3.47 31.75
CA GLN A 936 -0.35 -2.69 30.62
C GLN A 936 0.06 -1.27 31.04
N GLN A 937 -0.70 -0.61 31.92
CA GLN A 937 -0.33 0.68 32.48
C GLN A 937 0.96 0.60 33.30
N ALA A 938 1.11 -0.42 34.16
CA ALA A 938 2.32 -0.66 34.93
C ALA A 938 3.54 -0.90 34.02
N SER A 939 3.37 -1.65 32.92
CA SER A 939 4.40 -1.86 31.90
C SER A 939 4.88 -0.56 31.24
N ARG A 940 3.98 0.38 30.95
CA ARG A 940 4.35 1.73 30.46
C ARG A 940 5.13 2.51 31.53
N GLY A 941 4.72 2.43 32.80
CA GLY A 941 5.43 3.05 33.92
C GLY A 941 6.87 2.54 34.08
N VAL A 942 7.08 1.23 33.94
CA VAL A 942 8.43 0.63 33.95
C VAL A 942 9.28 1.17 32.81
N ASN A 943 8.77 1.21 31.57
CA ASN A 943 9.51 1.75 30.43
C ASN A 943 9.88 3.24 30.62
N GLN A 944 8.99 4.05 31.19
CA GLN A 944 9.26 5.46 31.50
C GLN A 944 10.34 5.61 32.58
N ALA A 945 10.28 4.81 33.65
CA ALA A 945 11.29 4.83 34.70
C ALA A 945 12.66 4.33 34.22
N THR A 946 12.70 3.33 33.33
CA THR A 946 13.93 2.90 32.65
C THR A 946 14.54 4.03 31.82
N ALA A 947 13.74 4.78 31.06
CA ALA A 947 14.22 5.95 30.33
C ALA A 947 14.82 7.01 31.28
N GLY A 948 14.23 7.20 32.47
CA GLY A 948 14.78 8.04 33.53
C GLY A 948 16.16 7.56 34.03
N VAL A 949 16.32 6.25 34.30
CA VAL A 949 17.62 5.66 34.67
C VAL A 949 18.67 5.88 33.59
N VAL A 950 18.33 5.63 32.32
CA VAL A 950 19.23 5.84 31.18
C VAL A 950 19.65 7.31 31.05
N ALA A 951 18.70 8.24 31.14
CA ALA A 951 18.99 9.68 31.07
C ALA A 951 19.90 10.15 32.23
N SER A 952 19.60 9.74 33.46
CA SER A 952 20.41 10.05 34.65
C SER A 952 21.81 9.44 34.58
N THR A 953 21.95 8.24 34.01
CA THR A 953 23.23 7.55 33.81
C THR A 953 24.10 8.25 32.76
N ILE A 954 23.52 8.66 31.63
CA ILE A 954 24.23 9.40 30.57
C ILE A 954 24.62 10.81 31.04
N SER A 955 23.70 11.52 31.71
CA SER A 955 23.96 12.84 32.30
C SER A 955 25.07 12.76 33.36
N GLY A 956 25.01 11.76 34.23
CA GLY A 956 26.02 11.52 35.26
C GLY A 956 27.41 11.22 34.69
N LYS A 957 27.47 10.40 33.64
CA LYS A 957 28.72 10.14 32.90
C LYS A 957 29.35 11.44 32.38
N SER A 958 28.58 12.25 31.64
CA SER A 958 29.07 13.51 31.07
C SER A 958 29.59 14.49 32.14
N GLN A 959 28.87 14.61 33.26
CA GLN A 959 29.22 15.54 34.36
C GLN A 959 30.46 15.11 35.16
N ILE A 960 30.92 13.87 35.01
CA ILE A 960 32.14 13.35 35.65
C ILE A 960 33.32 13.33 34.65
N GLU A 961 33.05 13.01 33.38
CA GLU A 961 34.08 12.96 32.32
C GLU A 961 34.56 14.34 31.82
N GLU A 962 33.80 15.43 31.98
CA GLU A 962 34.18 16.80 31.58
C GLU A 962 35.41 17.39 32.34
N THR A 963 36.05 16.61 33.22
CA THR A 963 37.20 17.07 34.03
C THR A 963 38.54 17.01 33.29
N ASP A 964 38.68 16.21 32.23
CA ASP A 964 39.93 16.03 31.46
C ASP A 964 40.07 17.06 30.32
N HIS A 965 40.22 18.33 30.67
CA HIS A 965 40.52 19.38 29.70
C HIS A 965 41.99 19.31 29.25
N MET A 966 42.23 18.98 27.98
CA MET A 966 43.58 18.88 27.39
C MET A 966 44.30 20.24 27.38
N ASP A 967 45.20 20.47 28.33
CA ASP A 967 46.02 21.67 28.42
C ASP A 967 47.27 21.60 27.51
N PHE A 968 47.16 22.23 26.34
CA PHE A 968 48.26 22.32 25.37
C PHE A 968 49.27 23.45 25.67
N SER A 969 49.04 24.29 26.69
CA SER A 969 49.78 25.55 26.89
C SER A 969 51.28 25.39 27.21
N SER A 970 51.70 24.17 27.57
CA SER A 970 53.08 23.82 27.92
C SER A 970 53.81 22.94 26.89
N MET A 971 53.15 22.54 25.80
CA MET A 971 53.69 21.52 24.87
C MET A 971 54.31 22.09 23.59
N THR A 972 55.44 21.54 23.18
CA THR A 972 56.09 21.87 21.90
C THR A 972 55.44 21.14 20.73
N LEU A 973 55.55 21.70 19.51
CA LEU A 973 54.98 21.13 18.28
C LEU A 973 55.36 19.65 18.05
N THR A 974 56.58 19.24 18.40
CA THR A 974 57.05 17.85 18.27
C THR A 974 56.39 16.93 19.31
N GLN A 975 56.12 17.42 20.52
CA GLN A 975 55.39 16.67 21.54
C GLN A 975 53.92 16.52 21.16
N ILE A 976 53.29 17.58 20.61
CA ILE A 976 51.92 17.53 20.09
C ILE A 976 51.81 16.51 18.96
N LYS A 977 52.70 16.53 17.96
CA LYS A 977 52.71 15.53 16.88
C LYS A 977 52.95 14.09 17.36
N ARG A 978 53.74 13.91 18.42
CA ARG A 978 53.92 12.60 19.04
C ARG A 978 52.64 12.13 19.72
N GLN A 979 51.99 13.00 20.50
CA GLN A 979 50.72 12.71 21.16
C GLN A 979 49.60 12.45 20.14
N GLU A 980 49.57 13.19 19.02
CA GLU A 980 48.68 12.93 17.88
C GLU A 980 48.88 11.51 17.32
N MET A 981 50.13 11.11 17.06
CA MET A 981 50.46 9.78 16.56
C MET A 981 50.12 8.68 17.60
N ASP A 982 50.44 8.90 18.87
CA ASP A 982 50.12 7.98 19.97
C ASP A 982 48.57 7.87 20.14
N SER A 983 47.81 8.95 19.94
CA SER A 983 46.34 8.93 19.88
C SER A 983 45.80 8.20 18.64
N GLN A 984 46.41 8.36 17.47
CA GLN A 984 46.03 7.61 16.25
C GLN A 984 46.24 6.10 16.43
N VAL A 985 47.36 5.69 17.07
CA VAL A 985 47.58 4.29 17.46
C VAL A 985 46.48 3.83 18.42
N ARG A 986 46.14 4.64 19.44
CA ARG A 986 45.11 4.29 20.41
C ARG A 986 43.71 4.15 19.79
N VAL A 987 43.36 4.95 18.77
CA VAL A 987 42.12 4.80 18.01
C VAL A 987 42.08 3.44 17.30
N LEU A 988 43.15 3.05 16.60
CA LEU A 988 43.23 1.77 15.89
C LEU A 988 43.16 0.55 16.85
N GLU A 989 43.73 0.68 18.05
CA GLU A 989 43.58 -0.33 19.11
C GLU A 989 42.11 -0.48 19.55
N LEU A 990 41.44 0.65 19.84
CA LEU A 990 40.05 0.68 20.29
C LEU A 990 39.07 0.18 19.21
N GLU A 991 39.30 0.48 17.94
CA GLU A 991 38.50 -0.06 16.82
C GLU A 991 38.61 -1.59 16.73
N ASN A 992 39.81 -2.15 16.93
CA ASN A 992 40.04 -3.60 16.95
C ASN A 992 39.42 -4.27 18.19
N GLU A 993 39.51 -3.65 19.37
CA GLU A 993 38.85 -4.12 20.60
C GLU A 993 37.32 -4.10 20.45
N LEU A 994 36.75 -3.02 19.91
CA LEU A 994 35.31 -2.90 19.63
C LEU A 994 34.81 -3.99 18.67
N GLN A 995 35.58 -4.30 17.62
CA GLN A 995 35.21 -5.34 16.66
C GLN A 995 35.21 -6.75 17.30
N LYS A 996 36.17 -7.04 18.19
CA LYS A 996 36.22 -8.31 18.93
C LYS A 996 35.06 -8.47 19.90
N GLU A 997 34.73 -7.44 20.68
CA GLU A 997 33.60 -7.50 21.61
C GLU A 997 32.25 -7.57 20.86
N ARG A 998 32.12 -6.94 19.68
CA ARG A 998 30.95 -7.14 18.80
C ARG A 998 30.79 -8.58 18.33
N GLN A 999 31.88 -9.25 17.93
CA GLN A 999 31.85 -10.66 17.54
C GLN A 999 31.42 -11.54 18.73
N LYS A 1000 32.08 -11.37 19.88
CA LYS A 1000 31.79 -12.10 21.13
C LYS A 1000 30.36 -11.90 21.62
N LEU A 1001 29.80 -10.69 21.51
CA LEU A 1001 28.39 -10.41 21.81
C LEU A 1001 27.45 -11.15 20.84
N GLY A 1002 27.82 -11.26 19.56
CA GLY A 1002 27.10 -12.08 18.57
C GLY A 1002 27.10 -13.57 18.94
N GLU A 1003 28.26 -14.11 19.34
CA GLU A 1003 28.41 -15.50 19.79
C GLU A 1003 27.59 -15.79 21.06
N LEU A 1004 27.60 -14.87 22.04
CA LEU A 1004 26.80 -14.98 23.26
C LEU A 1004 25.29 -14.96 22.96
N ARG A 1005 24.83 -14.07 22.06
CA ARG A 1005 23.43 -14.04 21.61
C ARG A 1005 23.05 -15.32 20.90
N LYS A 1006 23.92 -15.87 20.05
CA LYS A 1006 23.69 -17.16 19.39
C LYS A 1006 23.48 -18.28 20.42
N LYS A 1007 24.37 -18.40 21.40
CA LYS A 1007 24.24 -19.39 22.50
C LYS A 1007 22.99 -19.18 23.36
N HIS A 1008 22.57 -17.94 23.58
CA HIS A 1008 21.33 -17.65 24.30
C HIS A 1008 20.11 -18.20 23.53
N TYR A 1009 20.05 -18.02 22.20
CA TYR A 1009 18.98 -18.61 21.37
C TYR A 1009 19.06 -20.15 21.29
N GLU A 1010 20.27 -20.73 21.21
CA GLU A 1010 20.48 -22.19 21.25
C GLU A 1010 19.91 -22.78 22.56
N LEU A 1011 20.25 -22.20 23.72
CA LEU A 1011 19.76 -22.63 25.03
C LEU A 1011 18.25 -22.38 25.22
N ALA A 1012 17.71 -21.28 24.69
CA ALA A 1012 16.27 -21.00 24.74
C ALA A 1012 15.46 -22.03 23.92
N GLY A 1013 15.95 -22.43 22.74
CA GLY A 1013 15.31 -23.47 21.92
C GLY A 1013 15.27 -24.83 22.63
N VAL A 1014 16.38 -25.24 23.26
CA VAL A 1014 16.43 -26.47 24.07
C VAL A 1014 15.43 -26.42 25.22
N ALA A 1015 15.30 -25.28 25.92
CA ALA A 1015 14.33 -25.10 27.00
C ALA A 1015 12.86 -25.11 26.52
N GLU A 1016 12.58 -24.77 25.26
CA GLU A 1016 11.24 -24.87 24.66
C GLU A 1016 10.87 -26.29 24.16
N GLY A 1017 11.77 -27.27 24.34
CA GLY A 1017 11.57 -28.67 23.95
C GLY A 1017 12.05 -29.00 22.52
N TRP A 1018 12.97 -28.20 21.98
CA TRP A 1018 13.60 -28.49 20.69
C TRP A 1018 14.81 -29.41 20.93
N GLU A 1019 14.55 -30.70 21.18
CA GLU A 1019 15.63 -31.70 21.10
C GLU A 1019 16.12 -31.80 19.66
N GLU A 1020 17.39 -31.45 19.42
CA GLU A 1020 18.06 -31.80 18.17
C GLU A 1020 18.12 -33.33 18.07
N GLY A 1021 17.51 -33.87 17.01
CA GLY A 1021 17.42 -35.31 16.82
C GLY A 1021 18.80 -35.97 16.75
N ALA A 1022 19.05 -36.88 17.69
CA ALA A 1022 20.07 -37.94 17.70
C ALA A 1022 21.43 -37.61 17.06
N ALA A 1023 22.46 -37.50 17.92
CA ALA A 1023 23.84 -37.68 17.48
C ALA A 1023 23.99 -39.00 16.68
N PRO A 1024 24.74 -39.01 15.56
CA PRO A 1024 24.86 -40.20 14.73
C PRO A 1024 25.51 -41.35 15.51
N PRO A 1025 25.07 -42.60 15.32
CA PRO A 1025 25.58 -43.73 16.08
C PRO A 1025 27.08 -43.93 15.82
N THR A 1026 27.84 -44.07 16.90
CA THR A 1026 29.25 -44.44 16.87
C THR A 1026 29.40 -45.79 16.19
N LEU A 1027 29.90 -45.80 14.96
CA LEU A 1027 30.24 -47.03 14.24
C LEU A 1027 31.34 -47.78 15.03
N GLN A 1028 30.97 -48.88 15.65
CA GLN A 1028 31.94 -49.87 16.10
C GLN A 1028 32.63 -50.49 14.89
N GLU A 1029 33.96 -50.53 14.90
CA GLU A 1029 34.75 -51.19 13.86
C GLU A 1029 34.47 -52.69 13.85
N ALA A 1030 33.74 -53.16 12.83
CA ALA A 1030 33.62 -54.58 12.54
C ALA A 1030 34.82 -55.01 11.66
N VAL A 1031 35.69 -55.83 12.24
CA VAL A 1031 36.84 -56.46 11.55
C VAL A 1031 36.32 -57.41 10.45
N PRO A 1032 36.87 -57.36 9.22
CA PRO A 1032 36.51 -58.31 8.18
C PRO A 1032 37.34 -59.59 8.28
N GLU A 1033 36.69 -60.72 8.56
CA GLU A 1033 37.21 -62.03 8.20
C GLU A 1033 36.26 -62.76 7.23
N LYS A 1034 36.92 -63.36 6.23
CA LYS A 1034 36.54 -64.39 5.25
C LYS A 1034 35.37 -65.33 5.64
N ASP A 1035 34.64 -65.93 4.70
CA ASP A 1035 34.87 -66.16 3.25
C ASP A 1035 33.65 -65.75 2.38
#